data_AF-A0A8H4GPP1-F1
#
_entry.id   AF-A0A8H4GPP1-F1
#
_cell.length_a   1.000
_cell.length_b   1.000
_cell.length_c   1.000
_cell.angle_alpha   90.00
_cell.angle_beta   90.00
_cell.angle_gamma   90.00
#
_symmetry.space_group_name_H-M   'P 1'
#
loop_
_entity.id
_entity.type
_entity.pdbx_description
1 polymer ?
#
loop_
_entity_poly.entity_id
_entity_poly.type
_entity_poly.pdbx_seq_one_letter_code
_entity_poly.pdbx_strand_id
1 'polypeptide(L)'
;MLDESRHRQCEETPLLGHDHAPESVRFTRARWVLIVLSLGIITVNFGSYLAMAPQIQIFESIVCQKLHPEIARLTTQEQIDATCKAPDVQGELALVNGWKETLDTLPGIFLALPFGLMADQAGRKRVLMLSLIGLSLEEVTVRIIAWYSAFIPLRTVWFMSLFQICGGGSQIAISVILTMITDVFPVEKRANIFFIIFGSTQVSEIIASPLSAWLMSWTPWLPYFLGVLFMLCGLCASITVPETLPKSSELSEPGTEDDEADDNAPWTVRHRLKAVLHHARHQIMHHSRFIFTERNIVCISIALLTANVAIQSLVITLQYVSKRFSWSVAEASFLISLKGITNLSALLLILPALSRALDRFLPPIRRDLRISLGSILTIAVGHVVMALAASPTVFVVGLSISSLGAGFFPALRSVATALVDEAEIGLLGTTIALTQSIGAIIAGPMMAGTFKFTLSISGNVDTDVDASPVEPAPPMGPTQPQGCRISLGTNYRHSETSQTDIRPCHGASVPDVVAIGEEREPLAKWKERCGIRTENQIRLVKLAHMRYQHPDLDAITVFLQDFGMKVVKKTDDEVWYRGYGTDPYVYYARKGPKKEFLGGTFEVESYQDLERAANLPTGSAIQELKDAPGGGFMVTVKDPEGFPVNLVYGQSPAAPGEYPSKLVVNYESDKPRIRHFQRFVPGPAAVHKLGHFGLCVQNFQEMVTFYTTTFNLVPSDFLYVEKDGNKKNVALFAHIDRGADYVDHHSFFMSTNPTSHVHHCSFEVHDFDTQNLGHQWLAKKGYESVWGVGRHILGSQLFDYWWDTTGNMIEHYADGDLVNEKTPVGYGPAGDESLAVWGPEVPKWFLD
;
A
#
# COMPACT_ATOMS: atom_id res chain seq x y z
N MET A 1 60.44 1.12 -58.95
CA MET A 1 61.16 2.35 -58.53
C MET A 1 60.12 3.17 -57.80
N LEU A 2 60.21 3.29 -56.45
CA LEU A 2 61.02 4.29 -55.72
C LEU A 2 60.46 5.72 -55.93
N ASP A 3 60.26 6.58 -54.92
CA ASP A 3 60.14 6.38 -53.47
C ASP A 3 59.47 7.61 -52.80
N GLU A 4 59.14 7.46 -51.53
CA GLU A 4 58.72 8.41 -50.48
C GLU A 4 59.01 9.94 -50.55
N SER A 5 57.98 10.72 -50.15
CA SER A 5 57.97 11.66 -48.99
C SER A 5 57.96 13.20 -49.10
N ARG A 6 57.19 13.76 -48.14
CA ARG A 6 57.41 14.95 -47.28
C ARG A 6 57.10 16.39 -47.75
N HIS A 7 56.21 16.99 -46.94
CA HIS A 7 56.28 18.35 -46.34
C HIS A 7 55.85 19.58 -47.17
N ARG A 8 55.29 20.65 -46.57
CA ARG A 8 54.49 20.85 -45.31
C ARG A 8 53.96 22.30 -45.25
N GLN A 9 52.81 22.48 -44.59
CA GLN A 9 52.41 23.59 -43.68
C GLN A 9 52.92 25.04 -43.92
N CYS A 10 51.97 25.94 -44.16
CA CYS A 10 51.57 27.08 -43.31
C CYS A 10 50.13 27.46 -43.74
N GLU A 11 49.25 28.05 -42.94
CA GLU A 11 49.39 28.81 -41.69
C GLU A 11 48.36 28.35 -40.64
N GLU A 12 48.73 28.35 -39.36
CA GLU A 12 47.86 28.69 -38.21
C GLU A 12 48.68 28.58 -36.92
N THR A 13 49.15 29.73 -36.43
CA THR A 13 49.76 29.89 -35.10
C THR A 13 48.97 30.92 -34.30
N PRO A 14 48.42 30.58 -33.14
CA PRO A 14 48.09 31.56 -32.12
C PRO A 14 49.38 32.01 -31.41
N LEU A 15 49.65 33.31 -31.38
CA LEU A 15 50.61 33.88 -30.45
C LEU A 15 49.97 33.91 -29.06
N LEU A 16 50.41 33.05 -28.14
CA LEU A 16 50.62 33.29 -26.71
C LEU A 16 50.98 31.96 -26.03
N GLY A 17 52.06 31.95 -25.26
CA GLY A 17 52.57 30.73 -24.62
C GLY A 17 51.77 30.37 -23.37
N HIS A 18 50.96 29.32 -23.43
CA HIS A 18 50.51 28.60 -22.23
C HIS A 18 51.42 27.41 -21.94
N ASP A 19 51.79 27.25 -20.67
CA ASP A 19 52.45 26.06 -20.13
C ASP A 19 51.54 24.83 -20.23
N HIS A 20 51.49 24.23 -21.42
CA HIS A 20 50.87 22.93 -21.62
C HIS A 20 51.74 21.86 -20.97
N ALA A 21 51.38 21.47 -19.75
CA ALA A 21 51.89 20.26 -19.12
C ALA A 21 51.78 19.08 -20.11
N PRO A 22 52.87 18.29 -20.33
CA PRO A 22 52.93 17.35 -21.43
C PRO A 22 51.76 16.35 -21.42
N GLU A 23 51.29 16.00 -22.61
CA GLU A 23 50.04 15.24 -22.83
C GLU A 23 49.99 13.92 -22.04
N SER A 24 51.16 13.29 -21.84
CA SER A 24 51.37 12.10 -21.00
C SER A 24 51.01 12.31 -19.52
N VAL A 25 51.27 13.48 -18.96
CA VAL A 25 50.95 13.84 -17.55
C VAL A 25 49.45 14.04 -17.40
N ARG A 26 48.80 14.73 -18.36
CA ARG A 26 47.33 14.90 -18.38
C ARG A 26 46.63 13.54 -18.47
N PHE A 27 47.11 12.63 -19.33
CA PHE A 27 46.58 11.28 -19.46
C PHE A 27 46.77 10.41 -18.20
N THR A 28 47.92 10.55 -17.53
CA THR A 28 48.22 9.82 -16.28
C THR A 28 47.32 10.29 -15.14
N ARG A 29 47.11 11.61 -14.99
CA ARG A 29 46.18 12.19 -14.01
C ARG A 29 44.73 11.74 -14.25
N ALA A 30 44.25 11.76 -15.50
CA ALA A 30 42.89 11.33 -15.84
C ALA A 30 42.66 9.83 -15.53
N ARG A 31 43.64 8.96 -15.83
CA ARG A 31 43.60 7.54 -15.45
C ARG A 31 43.57 7.34 -13.93
N TRP A 32 44.36 8.10 -13.17
CA TRP A 32 44.35 8.04 -11.71
C TRP A 32 42.99 8.44 -11.12
N VAL A 33 42.41 9.56 -11.60
CA VAL A 33 41.06 10.01 -11.22
C VAL A 33 40.03 8.91 -11.47
N LEU A 34 40.03 8.28 -12.65
CA LEU A 34 39.12 7.18 -12.96
C LEU A 34 39.29 5.99 -12.00
N ILE A 35 40.52 5.54 -11.73
CA ILE A 35 40.77 4.39 -10.85
C ILE A 35 40.28 4.68 -9.43
N VAL A 36 40.62 5.85 -8.86
CA VAL A 36 40.21 6.22 -7.51
C VAL A 36 38.69 6.38 -7.40
N LEU A 37 38.04 7.01 -8.39
CA LEU A 37 36.58 7.16 -8.41
C LEU A 37 35.87 5.81 -8.57
N SER A 38 36.33 4.93 -9.47
CA SER A 38 35.81 3.56 -9.60
C SER A 38 35.97 2.75 -8.30
N LEU A 39 37.12 2.81 -7.64
CA LEU A 39 37.34 2.12 -6.35
C LEU A 39 36.47 2.70 -5.23
N GLY A 40 36.30 4.02 -5.18
CA GLY A 40 35.38 4.70 -4.25
C GLY A 40 33.92 4.26 -4.48
N ILE A 41 33.48 4.22 -5.74
CA ILE A 41 32.14 3.73 -6.11
C ILE A 41 31.97 2.27 -5.69
N ILE A 42 32.94 1.39 -6.01
CA ILE A 42 32.86 -0.03 -5.65
C ILE A 42 32.73 -0.18 -4.14
N THR A 43 33.62 0.44 -3.36
CA THR A 43 33.64 0.32 -1.89
C THR A 43 32.37 0.87 -1.23
N VAL A 44 31.89 2.05 -1.62
CA VAL A 44 30.63 2.61 -1.07
C VAL A 44 29.42 1.73 -1.42
N ASN A 45 29.25 1.36 -2.70
CA ASN A 45 28.10 0.55 -3.11
C ASN A 45 28.17 -0.89 -2.56
N PHE A 46 29.38 -1.45 -2.41
CA PHE A 46 29.57 -2.75 -1.78
C PHE A 46 29.12 -2.71 -0.32
N GLY A 47 29.49 -1.66 0.41
CA GLY A 47 29.03 -1.46 1.78
C GLY A 47 27.51 -1.33 1.90
N SER A 48 26.89 -0.60 0.99
CA SER A 48 25.42 -0.43 0.93
C SER A 48 24.70 -1.76 0.63
N TYR A 49 25.09 -2.47 -0.43
CA TYR A 49 24.45 -3.75 -0.80
C TYR A 49 24.67 -4.85 0.25
N LEU A 50 25.85 -4.87 0.90
CA LEU A 50 26.15 -5.81 1.99
C LEU A 50 25.27 -5.58 3.24
N ALA A 51 24.84 -4.34 3.47
CA ALA A 51 24.05 -3.98 4.65
C ALA A 51 22.52 -4.00 4.41
N MET A 52 22.05 -4.03 3.16
CA MET A 52 20.63 -3.92 2.81
C MET A 52 19.78 -5.07 3.39
N ALA A 53 20.11 -6.32 3.08
CA ALA A 53 19.37 -7.49 3.57
C ALA A 53 19.37 -7.62 5.12
N PRO A 54 20.52 -7.50 5.83
CA PRO A 54 20.51 -7.59 7.28
C PRO A 54 19.82 -6.41 7.97
N GLN A 55 19.77 -5.22 7.36
CA GLN A 55 18.99 -4.10 7.91
C GLN A 55 17.50 -4.47 8.02
N ILE A 56 16.93 -5.06 6.97
CA ILE A 56 15.52 -5.47 6.95
C ILE A 56 15.25 -6.48 8.08
N GLN A 57 16.10 -7.50 8.23
CA GLN A 57 15.96 -8.52 9.29
C GLN A 57 16.16 -7.94 10.71
N ILE A 58 17.09 -6.99 10.89
CA ILE A 58 17.31 -6.34 12.19
C ILE A 58 16.13 -5.44 12.56
N PHE A 59 15.62 -4.64 11.62
CA PHE A 59 14.44 -3.79 11.84
C PHE A 59 13.20 -4.64 12.12
N GLU A 60 13.01 -5.73 11.37
CA GLU A 60 11.97 -6.75 11.63
C GLU A 60 12.04 -7.28 13.06
N SER A 61 13.23 -7.71 13.51
CA SER A 61 13.42 -8.22 14.87
C SER A 61 13.12 -7.17 15.94
N ILE A 62 13.52 -5.91 15.73
CA ILE A 62 13.24 -4.79 16.67
C ILE A 62 11.74 -4.47 16.74
N VAL A 63 11.04 -4.45 15.60
CA VAL A 63 9.58 -4.23 15.55
C VAL A 63 8.86 -5.42 16.21
N CYS A 64 9.25 -6.64 15.86
CA CYS A 64 8.70 -7.87 16.44
C CYS A 64 8.84 -7.93 17.96
N GLN A 65 10.04 -7.65 18.52
CA GLN A 65 10.26 -7.60 19.97
C GLN A 65 9.40 -6.56 20.69
N LYS A 66 8.98 -5.50 19.98
CA LYS A 66 8.19 -4.40 20.53
C LYS A 66 6.68 -4.66 20.47
N LEU A 67 6.19 -5.27 19.39
CA LEU A 67 4.78 -5.64 19.23
C LEU A 67 4.45 -6.94 19.98
N HIS A 68 5.37 -7.90 19.96
CA HIS A 68 5.24 -9.24 20.54
C HIS A 68 6.33 -9.50 21.60
N PRO A 69 6.29 -8.88 22.79
CA PRO A 69 7.25 -9.14 23.86
C PRO A 69 7.24 -10.61 24.34
N GLU A 70 6.19 -11.37 24.05
CA GLU A 70 6.05 -12.80 24.32
C GLU A 70 7.04 -13.68 23.53
N ILE A 71 7.65 -13.20 22.44
CA ILE A 71 8.65 -13.99 21.69
C ILE A 71 9.85 -14.40 22.56
N ALA A 72 10.13 -13.67 23.64
CA ALA A 72 11.14 -14.02 24.64
C ALA A 72 10.84 -15.32 25.40
N ARG A 73 9.64 -15.90 25.23
CA ARG A 73 9.20 -17.19 25.82
C ARG A 73 9.09 -18.32 24.78
N LEU A 74 9.21 -18.02 23.49
CA LEU A 74 9.16 -19.03 22.43
C LEU A 74 10.48 -19.81 22.38
N THR A 75 10.39 -21.11 22.08
CA THR A 75 11.55 -22.03 22.13
C THR A 75 11.97 -22.58 20.78
N THR A 76 11.17 -22.42 19.72
CA THR A 76 11.52 -22.83 18.36
C THR A 76 11.64 -21.63 17.43
N GLN A 77 12.63 -21.69 16.53
CA GLN A 77 12.86 -20.62 15.54
C GLN A 77 11.65 -20.43 14.62
N GLU A 78 10.96 -21.51 14.26
CA GLU A 78 9.77 -21.48 13.40
C GLU A 78 8.61 -20.70 14.03
N GLN A 79 8.42 -20.76 15.36
CA GLN A 79 7.43 -19.94 16.06
C GLN A 79 7.83 -18.46 16.09
N ILE A 80 9.11 -18.17 16.37
CA ILE A 80 9.64 -16.80 16.37
C ILE A 80 9.49 -16.18 14.97
N ASP A 81 9.86 -16.94 13.92
CA ASP A 81 9.75 -16.50 12.54
C ASP A 81 8.28 -16.30 12.16
N ALA A 82 7.37 -17.22 12.50
CA ALA A 82 5.94 -17.06 12.25
C ALA A 82 5.35 -15.79 12.90
N THR A 83 5.74 -15.49 14.15
CA THR A 83 5.33 -14.26 14.85
C THR A 83 5.96 -13.01 14.22
N CYS A 84 7.25 -13.01 13.90
CA CYS A 84 7.89 -11.85 13.28
C CYS A 84 7.51 -11.63 11.81
N LYS A 85 6.91 -12.62 11.15
CA LYS A 85 6.30 -12.50 9.82
C LYS A 85 4.80 -12.16 9.86
N ALA A 86 4.22 -11.88 11.03
CA ALA A 86 2.83 -11.46 11.15
C ALA A 86 2.55 -10.13 10.40
N PRO A 87 1.32 -9.91 9.87
CA PRO A 87 1.01 -8.77 9.01
C PRO A 87 1.23 -7.39 9.66
N ASP A 88 1.10 -7.29 10.98
CA ASP A 88 1.33 -6.06 11.76
C ASP A 88 2.83 -5.72 11.87
N VAL A 89 3.68 -6.71 12.16
CA VAL A 89 5.15 -6.56 12.14
C VAL A 89 5.63 -6.18 10.74
N GLN A 90 5.12 -6.86 9.70
CA GLN A 90 5.47 -6.56 8.31
C GLN A 90 4.95 -5.17 7.88
N GLY A 91 3.75 -4.78 8.33
CA GLY A 91 3.16 -3.46 8.06
C GLY A 91 3.96 -2.32 8.69
N GLU A 92 4.34 -2.43 9.96
CA GLU A 92 5.21 -1.45 10.63
C GLU A 92 6.61 -1.42 10.02
N LEU A 93 7.19 -2.56 9.65
CA LEU A 93 8.48 -2.64 8.95
C LEU A 93 8.44 -1.92 7.60
N ALA A 94 7.40 -2.15 6.80
CA ALA A 94 7.18 -1.48 5.52
C ALA A 94 7.01 0.04 5.70
N LEU A 95 6.26 0.46 6.72
CA LEU A 95 6.05 1.88 7.04
C LEU A 95 7.36 2.55 7.48
N VAL A 96 8.17 1.90 8.33
CA VAL A 96 9.48 2.41 8.76
C VAL A 96 10.42 2.60 7.56
N ASN A 97 10.56 1.59 6.70
CA ASN A 97 11.44 1.66 5.53
C ASN A 97 10.96 2.67 4.49
N GLY A 98 9.67 2.65 4.13
CA GLY A 98 9.10 3.55 3.11
C GLY A 98 9.21 5.03 3.48
N TRP A 99 8.97 5.38 4.74
CA TRP A 99 9.21 6.76 5.21
C TRP A 99 10.69 7.12 5.29
N LYS A 100 11.58 6.17 5.66
CA LYS A 100 13.03 6.42 5.62
C LYS A 100 13.48 6.76 4.20
N GLU A 101 13.22 5.88 3.23
CA GLU A 101 13.59 6.08 1.82
C GLU A 101 13.03 7.41 1.27
N THR A 102 11.77 7.72 1.57
CA THR A 102 11.15 9.00 1.17
C THR A 102 11.93 10.20 1.71
N LEU A 103 12.27 10.19 3.01
CA LEU A 103 12.98 11.29 3.67
C LEU A 103 14.46 11.38 3.24
N ASP A 104 15.10 10.27 2.89
CA ASP A 104 16.47 10.23 2.35
C ASP A 104 16.58 10.90 0.97
N THR A 105 15.49 10.97 0.18
CA THR A 105 15.50 11.66 -1.12
C THR A 105 15.40 13.18 -1.03
N LEU A 106 14.85 13.74 0.06
CA LEU A 106 14.57 15.17 0.19
C LEU A 106 15.82 16.08 0.13
N PRO A 107 16.96 15.75 0.79
CA PRO A 107 18.19 16.52 0.66
C PRO A 107 18.64 16.67 -0.80
N GLY A 108 18.55 15.60 -1.60
CA GLY A 108 18.87 15.58 -3.03
C GLY A 108 17.92 16.37 -3.94
N ILE A 109 16.86 16.96 -3.40
CA ILE A 109 15.95 17.89 -4.10
C ILE A 109 16.24 19.32 -3.65
N PHE A 110 16.12 19.60 -2.34
CA PHE A 110 16.21 20.95 -1.82
C PHE A 110 17.62 21.54 -1.87
N LEU A 111 18.65 20.69 -1.81
CA LEU A 111 20.05 21.12 -1.73
C LEU A 111 20.81 20.92 -3.04
N ALA A 112 20.15 20.42 -4.08
CA ALA A 112 20.79 20.18 -5.37
C ALA A 112 21.39 21.47 -5.95
N LEU A 113 20.60 22.54 -6.02
CA LEU A 113 21.05 23.84 -6.53
C LEU A 113 22.18 24.46 -5.66
N PRO A 114 22.04 24.59 -4.32
CA PRO A 114 23.13 25.09 -3.47
C PRO A 114 24.45 24.32 -3.60
N PHE A 115 24.43 22.99 -3.55
CA PHE A 115 25.66 22.19 -3.59
C PHE A 115 26.25 22.05 -4.99
N GLY A 116 25.41 22.12 -6.04
CA GLY A 116 25.87 22.24 -7.43
C GLY A 116 26.72 23.50 -7.64
N LEU A 117 26.18 24.66 -7.26
CA LEU A 117 26.89 25.94 -7.33
C LEU A 117 28.14 25.97 -6.42
N MET A 118 28.06 25.34 -5.24
CA MET A 118 29.25 25.19 -4.38
C MET A 118 30.32 24.30 -5.03
N ALA A 119 29.94 23.31 -5.85
CA ALA A 119 30.91 22.51 -6.59
C ALA A 119 31.59 23.32 -7.71
N ASP A 120 30.88 24.28 -8.32
CA ASP A 120 31.41 25.19 -9.34
C ASP A 120 32.37 26.24 -8.73
N GLN A 121 32.11 26.70 -7.50
CA GLN A 121 32.90 27.77 -6.86
C GLN A 121 33.98 27.28 -5.90
N ALA A 122 33.66 26.31 -5.03
CA ALA A 122 34.54 25.84 -3.96
C ALA A 122 35.37 24.60 -4.35
N GLY A 123 35.10 24.00 -5.51
CA GLY A 123 35.79 22.81 -6.03
C GLY A 123 34.99 21.51 -5.86
N ARG A 124 35.08 20.64 -6.87
CA ARG A 124 34.34 19.37 -6.94
C ARG A 124 34.71 18.43 -5.80
N LYS A 125 35.99 18.39 -5.43
CA LYS A 125 36.51 17.53 -4.37
C LYS A 125 35.83 17.81 -3.02
N ARG A 126 35.67 19.10 -2.68
CA ARG A 126 35.13 19.51 -1.37
C ARG A 126 33.68 19.07 -1.23
N VAL A 127 32.87 19.26 -2.28
CA VAL A 127 31.47 18.82 -2.29
C VAL A 127 31.38 17.30 -2.18
N LEU A 128 32.16 16.55 -2.97
CA LEU A 128 32.18 15.09 -2.89
C LEU A 128 32.51 14.58 -1.48
N MET A 129 33.53 15.16 -0.82
CA MET A 129 33.89 14.80 0.55
C MET A 129 32.75 15.11 1.53
N LEU A 130 32.10 16.26 1.41
CA LEU A 130 30.95 16.63 2.26
C LEU A 130 29.76 15.68 2.06
N SER A 131 29.42 15.32 0.82
CA SER A 131 28.37 14.34 0.51
C SER A 131 28.66 12.98 1.16
N LEU A 132 29.90 12.48 1.01
CA LEU A 132 30.31 11.19 1.59
C LEU A 132 30.38 11.21 3.13
N ILE A 133 30.73 12.34 3.74
CA ILE A 133 30.67 12.53 5.21
C ILE A 133 29.21 12.45 5.68
N GLY A 134 28.29 13.19 5.04
CA GLY A 134 26.87 13.18 5.40
C GLY A 134 26.25 11.78 5.33
N LEU A 135 26.50 11.06 4.24
CA LEU A 135 26.06 9.67 4.05
C LEU A 135 26.68 8.72 5.10
N SER A 136 27.97 8.87 5.41
CA SER A 136 28.63 8.05 6.43
C SER A 136 28.07 8.28 7.83
N LEU A 137 27.77 9.55 8.19
CA LEU A 137 27.20 9.92 9.49
C LEU A 137 25.77 9.38 9.65
N GLU A 138 24.95 9.44 8.60
CA GLU A 138 23.63 8.83 8.58
C GLU A 138 23.73 7.32 8.83
N GLU A 139 24.50 6.60 8.01
CA GLU A 139 24.61 5.14 8.08
C GLU A 139 25.15 4.65 9.43
N VAL A 140 26.14 5.35 10.00
CA VAL A 140 26.62 5.10 11.37
C VAL A 140 25.50 5.32 12.40
N THR A 141 24.74 6.40 12.30
CA THR A 141 23.73 6.74 13.31
C THR A 141 22.50 5.84 13.23
N VAL A 142 22.07 5.42 12.04
CA VAL A 142 21.01 4.41 11.85
C VAL A 142 21.36 3.10 12.56
N ARG A 143 22.63 2.66 12.49
CA ARG A 143 23.12 1.47 13.19
C ARG A 143 23.20 1.65 14.70
N ILE A 144 23.56 2.84 15.19
CA ILE A 144 23.49 3.19 16.61
C ILE A 144 22.05 3.12 17.12
N ILE A 145 21.07 3.65 16.37
CA ILE A 145 19.63 3.57 16.71
C ILE A 145 19.17 2.11 16.76
N ALA A 146 19.54 1.28 15.78
CA ALA A 146 19.19 -0.13 15.76
C ALA A 146 19.79 -0.89 16.96
N TRP A 147 21.06 -0.63 17.29
CA TRP A 147 21.76 -1.26 18.41
C TRP A 147 21.21 -0.86 19.78
N TYR A 148 20.81 0.40 19.96
CA TYR A 148 20.22 0.92 21.19
C TYR A 148 18.68 1.01 21.15
N SER A 149 18.05 0.18 20.32
CA SER A 149 16.59 0.15 20.08
C SER A 149 15.74 -0.10 21.32
N ALA A 150 16.30 -0.71 22.37
CA ALA A 150 15.68 -0.85 23.69
C ALA A 150 15.40 0.51 24.39
N PHE A 151 16.14 1.57 24.03
CA PHE A 151 16.01 2.91 24.60
C PHE A 151 15.59 3.96 23.56
N ILE A 152 15.96 3.77 22.30
CA ILE A 152 15.69 4.72 21.21
C ILE A 152 14.63 4.14 20.27
N PRO A 153 13.46 4.78 20.08
CA PRO A 153 12.44 4.29 19.17
C PRO A 153 12.96 4.17 17.74
N LEU A 154 12.75 3.02 17.08
CA LEU A 154 13.26 2.76 15.72
C LEU A 154 12.85 3.84 14.70
N ARG A 155 11.63 4.40 14.81
CA ARG A 155 11.13 5.51 13.97
C ARG A 155 12.02 6.78 14.01
N THR A 156 12.98 6.88 14.93
CA THR A 156 14.00 7.95 14.94
C THR A 156 14.87 7.93 13.68
N VAL A 157 15.01 6.79 12.97
CA VAL A 157 15.79 6.69 11.72
C VAL A 157 15.31 7.65 10.63
N TRP A 158 14.03 8.05 10.65
CA TRP A 158 13.44 9.02 9.73
C TRP A 158 14.11 10.40 9.75
N PHE A 159 14.72 10.78 10.88
CA PHE A 159 15.42 12.06 11.01
C PHE A 159 16.90 11.99 10.62
N MET A 160 17.42 10.83 10.23
CA MET A 160 18.87 10.67 9.97
C MET A 160 19.30 11.26 8.64
N SER A 161 18.37 11.43 7.68
CA SER A 161 18.60 12.18 6.44
C SER A 161 19.00 13.65 6.67
N LEU A 162 18.77 14.20 7.89
CA LEU A 162 19.31 15.50 8.30
C LEU A 162 20.85 15.54 8.25
N PHE A 163 21.55 14.41 8.43
CA PHE A 163 23.01 14.37 8.26
C PHE A 163 23.43 14.58 6.79
N GLN A 164 22.63 14.19 5.81
CA GLN A 164 22.91 14.46 4.40
C GLN A 164 22.86 15.96 4.06
N ILE A 165 22.25 16.81 4.91
CA ILE A 165 22.14 18.26 4.66
C ILE A 165 23.53 18.92 4.56
N CYS A 166 24.55 18.38 5.22
CA CYS A 166 25.91 18.92 5.14
C CYS A 166 26.59 18.72 3.76
N GLY A 167 26.02 17.86 2.89
CA GLY A 167 26.62 17.42 1.64
C GLY A 167 25.69 17.27 0.44
N GLY A 168 24.39 17.61 0.56
CA GLY A 168 23.41 17.54 -0.53
C GLY A 168 22.93 16.13 -0.92
N GLY A 169 23.35 15.10 -0.17
CA GLY A 169 22.90 13.71 -0.35
C GLY A 169 23.50 12.92 -1.53
N SER A 170 22.98 11.70 -1.71
CA SER A 170 23.54 10.70 -2.63
C SER A 170 23.53 11.12 -4.11
N GLN A 171 22.45 11.77 -4.56
CA GLN A 171 22.33 12.22 -5.96
C GLN A 171 23.35 13.31 -6.31
N ILE A 172 23.74 14.15 -5.34
CA ILE A 172 24.79 15.15 -5.53
C ILE A 172 26.17 14.52 -5.52
N ALA A 173 26.44 13.52 -4.67
CA ALA A 173 27.68 12.75 -4.76
C ALA A 173 27.86 12.13 -6.16
N ILE A 174 26.82 11.46 -6.69
CA ILE A 174 26.83 10.85 -8.03
C ILE A 174 27.06 11.91 -9.11
N SER A 175 26.33 13.03 -9.06
CA SER A 175 26.45 14.05 -10.11
C SER A 175 27.80 14.76 -10.11
N VAL A 176 28.37 15.02 -8.92
CA VAL A 176 29.74 15.55 -8.80
C VAL A 176 30.76 14.56 -9.34
N ILE A 177 30.70 13.27 -8.98
CA ILE A 177 31.61 12.24 -9.54
C ILE A 177 31.56 12.22 -11.07
N LEU A 178 30.37 12.24 -11.65
CA LEU A 178 30.21 12.23 -13.11
C LEU A 178 30.71 13.54 -13.75
N THR A 179 30.66 14.66 -13.04
CA THR A 179 31.22 15.96 -13.46
C THR A 179 32.76 15.95 -13.39
N MET A 180 33.34 15.36 -12.34
CA MET A 180 34.80 15.18 -12.25
C MET A 180 35.37 14.33 -13.40
N ILE A 181 34.57 13.41 -13.95
CA ILE A 181 34.91 12.64 -15.14
C ILE A 181 34.84 13.49 -16.42
N THR A 182 33.84 14.38 -16.58
CA THR A 182 33.75 15.27 -17.74
C THR A 182 34.85 16.33 -17.78
N ASP A 183 35.29 16.80 -16.61
CA ASP A 183 36.38 17.78 -16.46
C ASP A 183 37.74 17.23 -16.97
N VAL A 184 37.97 15.91 -16.85
CA VAL A 184 39.28 15.29 -17.15
C VAL A 184 39.32 14.43 -18.42
N PHE A 185 38.17 14.02 -18.96
CA PHE A 185 38.09 13.25 -20.21
C PHE A 185 37.40 14.02 -21.35
N PRO A 186 38.00 14.03 -22.56
CA PRO A 186 37.44 14.72 -23.71
C PRO A 186 36.23 13.96 -24.28
N VAL A 187 35.38 14.67 -25.02
CA VAL A 187 34.02 14.24 -25.43
C VAL A 187 34.03 12.89 -26.14
N GLU A 188 35.01 12.64 -27.02
CA GLU A 188 35.12 11.38 -27.78
C GLU A 188 35.19 10.14 -26.89
N LYS A 189 35.70 10.28 -25.66
CA LYS A 189 35.93 9.17 -24.73
C LYS A 189 34.89 9.10 -23.60
N ARG A 190 34.14 10.18 -23.33
CA ARG A 190 33.23 10.30 -22.16
C ARG A 190 32.27 9.11 -22.01
N ALA A 191 31.53 8.72 -23.06
CA ALA A 191 30.62 7.56 -22.99
C ALA A 191 31.30 6.26 -22.51
N ASN A 192 32.48 5.93 -23.05
CA ASN A 192 33.22 4.72 -22.67
C ASN A 192 33.73 4.78 -21.21
N ILE A 193 34.12 5.97 -20.74
CA ILE A 193 34.51 6.16 -19.32
C ILE A 193 33.27 6.05 -18.42
N PHE A 194 32.13 6.61 -18.82
CA PHE A 194 30.89 6.42 -18.10
C PHE A 194 30.46 4.94 -18.06
N PHE A 195 30.62 4.16 -19.13
CA PHE A 195 30.36 2.72 -19.08
C PHE A 195 31.23 2.00 -18.03
N ILE A 196 32.50 2.39 -17.86
CA ILE A 196 33.37 1.87 -16.80
C ILE A 196 32.86 2.27 -15.40
N ILE A 197 32.46 3.53 -15.21
CA ILE A 197 31.92 4.05 -13.95
C ILE A 197 30.62 3.31 -13.54
N PHE A 198 29.65 3.18 -14.45
CA PHE A 198 28.40 2.44 -14.19
C PHE A 198 28.63 0.92 -14.11
N GLY A 199 29.62 0.37 -14.82
CA GLY A 199 30.02 -1.03 -14.67
C GLY A 199 30.65 -1.31 -13.30
N SER A 200 31.38 -0.34 -12.74
CA SER A 200 31.98 -0.45 -11.40
C SER A 200 30.90 -0.66 -10.31
N THR A 201 29.73 -0.03 -10.45
CA THR A 201 28.58 -0.22 -9.54
C THR A 201 28.01 -1.64 -9.59
N GLN A 202 28.02 -2.28 -10.76
CA GLN A 202 27.48 -3.63 -10.94
C GLN A 202 28.38 -4.72 -10.33
N VAL A 203 29.69 -4.50 -10.24
CA VAL A 203 30.62 -5.39 -9.53
C VAL A 203 30.21 -5.55 -8.06
N SER A 204 29.78 -4.45 -7.42
CA SER A 204 29.30 -4.48 -6.03
C SER A 204 27.99 -5.25 -5.88
N GLU A 205 27.01 -5.03 -6.77
CA GLU A 205 25.69 -5.71 -6.75
C GLU A 205 25.83 -7.25 -6.86
N ILE A 206 26.73 -7.72 -7.74
CA ILE A 206 27.00 -9.15 -7.99
C ILE A 206 27.64 -9.84 -6.79
N ILE A 207 28.62 -9.21 -6.12
CA ILE A 207 29.44 -9.86 -5.09
C ILE A 207 28.88 -9.66 -3.68
N ALA A 208 28.35 -8.47 -3.36
CA ALA A 208 27.92 -8.13 -2.01
C ALA A 208 26.67 -8.92 -1.59
N SER A 209 25.72 -9.16 -2.50
CA SER A 209 24.44 -9.82 -2.16
C SER A 209 24.62 -11.29 -1.71
N PRO A 210 25.35 -12.16 -2.45
CA PRO A 210 25.65 -13.51 -1.99
C PRO A 210 26.53 -13.54 -0.74
N LEU A 211 27.48 -12.61 -0.61
CA LEU A 211 28.34 -12.50 0.57
C LEU A 211 27.52 -12.10 1.81
N SER A 212 26.57 -11.19 1.68
CA SER A 212 25.64 -10.80 2.75
C SER A 212 24.85 -12.01 3.25
N ALA A 213 24.22 -12.75 2.34
CA ALA A 213 23.45 -13.95 2.68
C ALA A 213 24.31 -15.00 3.41
N TRP A 214 25.57 -15.20 2.98
CA TRP A 214 26.50 -16.10 3.67
C TRP A 214 26.87 -15.60 5.08
N LEU A 215 27.19 -14.32 5.25
CA LEU A 215 27.54 -13.75 6.56
C LEU A 215 26.35 -13.71 7.54
N MET A 216 25.12 -13.49 7.03
CA MET A 216 23.89 -13.51 7.82
C MET A 216 23.64 -14.89 8.48
N SER A 217 24.16 -15.98 7.91
CA SER A 217 24.06 -17.32 8.51
C SER A 217 24.78 -17.46 9.86
N TRP A 218 25.71 -16.55 10.18
CA TRP A 218 26.35 -16.46 11.50
C TRP A 218 25.64 -15.43 12.38
N THR A 219 25.40 -14.23 11.85
CA THR A 219 24.62 -13.17 12.50
C THR A 219 24.36 -12.03 11.50
N PRO A 220 23.14 -11.44 11.45
CA PRO A 220 22.87 -10.31 10.57
C PRO A 220 23.66 -9.05 10.95
N TRP A 221 24.09 -8.91 12.21
CA TRP A 221 24.86 -7.74 12.65
C TRP A 221 26.24 -7.64 11.99
N LEU A 222 26.88 -8.77 11.64
CA LEU A 222 28.21 -8.79 11.04
C LEU A 222 28.26 -8.10 9.66
N PRO A 223 27.46 -8.51 8.64
CA PRO A 223 27.43 -7.79 7.37
C PRO A 223 26.88 -6.36 7.52
N TYR A 224 25.97 -6.12 8.47
CA TYR A 224 25.39 -4.79 8.71
C TYR A 224 26.44 -3.75 9.17
N PHE A 225 27.33 -4.11 10.10
CA PHE A 225 28.45 -3.24 10.50
C PHE A 225 29.61 -3.25 9.50
N LEU A 226 29.91 -4.40 8.89
CA LEU A 226 30.96 -4.50 7.88
C LEU A 226 30.68 -3.59 6.67
N GLY A 227 29.40 -3.38 6.32
CA GLY A 227 29.01 -2.42 5.29
C GLY A 227 29.48 -0.98 5.55
N VAL A 228 29.46 -0.53 6.81
CA VAL A 228 29.99 0.81 7.19
C VAL A 228 31.48 0.90 6.99
N LEU A 229 32.23 -0.15 7.33
CA LEU A 229 33.69 -0.17 7.15
C LEU A 229 34.05 0.05 5.67
N PHE A 230 33.34 -0.62 4.75
CA PHE A 230 33.53 -0.42 3.31
C PHE A 230 33.14 1.00 2.85
N MET A 231 32.07 1.60 3.37
CA MET A 231 31.72 3.00 3.07
C MET A 231 32.76 4.00 3.60
N LEU A 232 33.30 3.79 4.80
CA LEU A 232 34.39 4.59 5.36
C LEU A 232 35.69 4.44 4.54
N CYS A 233 36.00 3.26 4.02
CA CYS A 233 37.09 3.08 3.06
C CYS A 233 36.89 3.90 1.78
N GLY A 234 35.65 3.98 1.28
CA GLY A 234 35.30 4.85 0.14
C GLY A 234 35.44 6.34 0.43
N LEU A 235 35.03 6.78 1.63
CA LEU A 235 35.28 8.15 2.11
C LEU A 235 36.80 8.44 2.16
N CYS A 236 37.61 7.53 2.71
CA CYS A 236 39.07 7.65 2.71
C CYS A 236 39.66 7.72 1.28
N ALA A 237 39.14 6.92 0.34
CA ALA A 237 39.56 6.98 -1.06
C ALA A 237 39.29 8.36 -1.68
N SER A 238 38.16 9.01 -1.35
CA SER A 238 37.83 10.35 -1.85
C SER A 238 38.85 11.43 -1.49
N ILE A 239 39.57 11.28 -0.37
CA ILE A 239 40.66 12.19 0.05
C ILE A 239 41.80 12.18 -0.97
N THR A 240 42.04 11.05 -1.66
CA THR A 240 43.12 10.90 -2.65
C THR A 240 42.75 11.43 -4.04
N VAL A 241 41.48 11.78 -4.27
CA VAL A 241 41.02 12.38 -5.53
C VAL A 241 41.61 13.79 -5.66
N PRO A 242 42.27 14.16 -6.77
CA PRO A 242 42.70 15.53 -7.01
C PRO A 242 41.51 16.41 -7.40
N GLU A 243 41.60 17.72 -7.16
CA GLU A 243 40.59 18.66 -7.68
C GLU A 243 40.56 18.61 -9.22
N THR A 244 39.36 18.69 -9.82
CA THR A 244 39.16 18.60 -11.28
C THR A 244 38.62 19.87 -11.90
N LEU A 245 38.02 20.76 -11.10
CA LEU A 245 37.47 22.02 -11.56
C LEU A 245 38.48 22.75 -12.47
N PRO A 246 38.11 23.12 -13.71
CA PRO A 246 38.98 23.90 -14.58
C PRO A 246 39.36 25.21 -13.90
N LYS A 247 40.66 25.54 -13.87
CA LYS A 247 41.08 26.90 -13.50
C LYS A 247 40.60 27.84 -14.61
N SER A 248 39.74 28.79 -14.27
CA SER A 248 39.40 29.89 -15.16
C SER A 248 40.69 30.64 -15.54
N SER A 249 41.01 30.65 -16.84
CA SER A 249 41.94 31.61 -17.40
C SER A 249 41.39 33.03 -17.19
N GLU A 250 42.28 34.01 -17.15
CA GLU A 250 42.00 35.42 -16.85
C GLU A 250 40.83 35.97 -17.68
N LEU A 251 39.67 36.14 -17.05
CA LEU A 251 38.54 36.89 -17.60
C LEU A 251 37.95 37.79 -16.51
N SER A 252 38.30 39.06 -16.62
CA SER A 252 37.62 40.23 -16.03
C SER A 252 37.57 40.31 -14.50
N GLU A 253 38.41 41.18 -13.95
CA GLU A 253 38.05 41.92 -12.74
C GLU A 253 36.66 42.58 -12.94
N PRO A 254 35.73 42.49 -11.97
CA PRO A 254 34.52 43.31 -12.01
C PRO A 254 34.93 44.77 -11.89
N GLY A 255 34.69 45.55 -12.94
CA GLY A 255 34.91 46.98 -12.92
C GLY A 255 34.15 47.63 -11.76
N THR A 256 34.84 48.47 -11.00
CA THR A 256 34.25 49.35 -10.01
C THR A 256 33.36 50.38 -10.70
N GLU A 257 32.05 50.26 -10.56
CA GLU A 257 31.11 51.36 -10.81
C GLU A 257 29.91 51.23 -9.86
N ASP A 258 29.82 52.23 -8.97
CA ASP A 258 28.68 52.73 -8.20
C ASP A 258 27.83 51.78 -7.34
N ASP A 259 28.11 51.81 -6.02
CA ASP A 259 27.08 52.01 -4.99
C ASP A 259 27.72 52.59 -3.70
N GLU A 260 27.97 53.91 -3.69
CA GLU A 260 28.24 54.66 -2.44
C GLU A 260 26.93 54.77 -1.62
N ALA A 261 26.70 53.87 -0.66
CA ALA A 261 25.54 53.94 0.23
C ALA A 261 25.80 53.46 1.67
N ASP A 262 26.23 54.41 2.51
CA ASP A 262 26.03 54.51 3.97
C ASP A 262 26.57 53.37 4.89
N ASP A 263 27.81 53.55 5.34
CA ASP A 263 28.60 52.60 6.13
C ASP A 263 28.37 52.70 7.67
N ASN A 264 27.17 53.09 8.13
CA ASN A 264 26.90 53.35 9.57
C ASN A 264 25.53 52.87 10.12
N ALA A 265 24.88 51.88 9.50
CA ALA A 265 23.67 51.25 10.05
C ALA A 265 23.97 49.92 10.77
N PRO A 266 23.41 49.64 11.96
CA PRO A 266 23.60 48.36 12.64
C PRO A 266 23.01 47.21 11.82
N TRP A 267 23.89 46.36 11.28
CA TRP A 267 23.55 45.37 10.27
C TRP A 267 22.66 44.24 10.81
N THR A 268 21.34 44.39 10.63
CA THR A 268 20.35 43.43 11.14
C THR A 268 20.22 42.19 10.25
N VAL A 269 19.89 41.05 10.89
CA VAL A 269 19.65 39.74 10.24
C VAL A 269 18.68 39.82 9.05
N ARG A 270 17.73 40.77 9.06
CA ARG A 270 16.79 41.01 7.96
C ARG A 270 17.47 41.44 6.65
N HIS A 271 18.57 42.20 6.69
CA HIS A 271 19.32 42.57 5.49
C HIS A 271 20.11 41.39 4.93
N ARG A 272 20.77 40.59 5.78
CA ARG A 272 21.37 39.29 5.37
C ARG A 272 20.34 38.40 4.69
N LEU A 273 19.16 38.23 5.29
CA LEU A 273 18.11 37.37 4.76
C LEU A 273 17.58 37.88 3.41
N LYS A 274 17.38 39.20 3.25
CA LYS A 274 16.99 39.81 1.96
C LYS A 274 18.05 39.62 0.89
N ALA A 275 19.33 39.83 1.20
CA ALA A 275 20.43 39.65 0.25
C ALA A 275 20.53 38.18 -0.22
N VAL A 276 20.44 37.23 0.72
CA VAL A 276 20.42 35.79 0.42
C VAL A 276 19.20 35.40 -0.42
N LEU A 277 17.99 35.87 -0.09
CA LEU A 277 16.80 35.63 -0.92
C LEU A 277 16.92 36.24 -2.33
N HIS A 278 17.50 37.44 -2.45
CA HIS A 278 17.70 38.08 -3.75
C HIS A 278 18.69 37.30 -4.62
N HIS A 279 19.83 36.90 -4.04
CA HIS A 279 20.83 36.09 -4.73
C HIS A 279 20.27 34.72 -5.14
N ALA A 280 19.57 34.02 -4.24
CA ALA A 280 18.91 32.75 -4.53
C ALA A 280 17.84 32.90 -5.64
N ARG A 281 17.02 33.96 -5.60
CA ARG A 281 16.03 34.25 -6.65
C ARG A 281 16.70 34.47 -8.01
N HIS A 282 17.78 35.25 -8.06
CA HIS A 282 18.52 35.49 -9.29
C HIS A 282 19.12 34.20 -9.88
N GLN A 283 19.70 33.35 -9.02
CA GLN A 283 20.26 32.06 -9.44
C GLN A 283 19.18 31.06 -9.88
N ILE A 284 18.02 31.00 -9.21
CA ILE A 284 16.87 30.19 -9.65
C ILE A 284 16.37 30.68 -11.02
N MET A 285 16.32 32.00 -11.26
CA MET A 285 15.98 32.56 -12.57
C MET A 285 17.02 32.24 -13.64
N HIS A 286 18.31 32.17 -13.30
CA HIS A 286 19.36 31.73 -14.22
C HIS A 286 19.24 30.23 -14.57
N HIS A 287 19.11 29.37 -13.57
CA HIS A 287 19.00 27.91 -13.75
C HIS A 287 17.74 27.52 -14.53
N SER A 288 16.61 28.17 -14.25
CA SER A 288 15.36 27.96 -15.02
C SER A 288 15.48 28.46 -16.45
N ARG A 289 16.13 29.61 -16.71
CA ARG A 289 16.43 30.06 -18.07
C ARG A 289 17.30 29.06 -18.82
N PHE A 290 18.38 28.56 -18.24
CA PHE A 290 19.24 27.54 -18.87
C PHE A 290 18.43 26.30 -19.28
N ILE A 291 17.62 25.75 -18.37
CA ILE A 291 16.80 24.56 -18.64
C ILE A 291 15.78 24.82 -19.76
N PHE A 292 15.06 25.94 -19.73
CA PHE A 292 13.94 26.19 -20.64
C PHE A 292 14.30 26.90 -21.96
N THR A 293 15.51 27.45 -22.10
CA THR A 293 15.97 28.06 -23.37
C THR A 293 16.40 26.97 -24.36
N GLU A 294 17.17 25.99 -23.91
CA GLU A 294 17.71 24.94 -24.78
C GLU A 294 16.80 23.72 -24.90
N ARG A 295 16.06 23.64 -26.02
CA ARG A 295 15.11 22.55 -26.31
C ARG A 295 15.73 21.16 -26.17
N ASN A 296 17.02 21.01 -26.52
CA ASN A 296 17.72 19.72 -26.40
C ASN A 296 17.89 19.29 -24.94
N ILE A 297 18.18 20.22 -24.03
CA ILE A 297 18.34 19.96 -22.60
C ILE A 297 16.99 19.61 -21.96
N VAL A 298 15.90 20.28 -22.33
CA VAL A 298 14.53 19.88 -21.92
C VAL A 298 14.24 18.43 -22.29
N CYS A 299 14.47 18.04 -23.55
CA CYS A 299 14.24 16.66 -24.02
C CYS A 299 15.08 15.62 -23.26
N ILE A 300 16.35 15.93 -23.00
CA ILE A 300 17.26 15.05 -22.25
C ILE A 300 16.81 14.91 -20.79
N SER A 301 16.44 16.01 -20.13
CA SER A 301 15.91 15.97 -18.76
C SER A 301 14.63 15.13 -18.66
N ILE A 302 13.66 15.31 -19.57
CA ILE A 302 12.45 14.49 -19.60
C ILE A 302 12.80 13.00 -19.76
N ALA A 303 13.70 12.66 -20.68
CA ALA A 303 14.13 11.28 -20.91
C ALA A 303 14.83 10.66 -19.68
N LEU A 304 15.68 11.42 -18.98
CA LEU A 304 16.34 10.99 -17.75
C LEU A 304 15.37 10.84 -16.58
N LEU A 305 14.33 11.69 -16.49
CA LEU A 305 13.24 11.54 -15.52
C LEU A 305 12.48 10.23 -15.74
N THR A 306 11.99 10.00 -16.96
CA THR A 306 11.21 8.79 -17.31
C THR A 306 12.02 7.52 -17.15
N ALA A 307 13.31 7.55 -17.46
CA ALA A 307 14.18 6.40 -17.27
C ALA A 307 14.49 6.13 -15.79
N ASN A 308 14.51 7.16 -14.93
CA ASN A 308 14.68 6.94 -13.49
C ASN A 308 13.41 6.34 -12.85
N VAL A 309 12.23 6.73 -13.35
CA VAL A 309 10.96 6.06 -13.03
C VAL A 309 10.98 4.60 -13.47
N ALA A 310 11.49 4.29 -14.66
CA ALA A 310 11.60 2.92 -15.16
C ALA A 310 12.56 2.04 -14.32
N ILE A 311 13.65 2.59 -13.76
CA ILE A 311 14.55 1.83 -12.86
C ILE A 311 13.79 1.27 -11.64
N GLN A 312 12.84 2.01 -11.09
CA GLN A 312 12.07 1.60 -9.91
C GLN A 312 11.08 0.44 -10.19
N SER A 313 10.85 0.08 -11.45
CA SER A 313 10.03 -1.09 -11.82
C SER A 313 10.64 -2.44 -11.41
N LEU A 314 11.92 -2.47 -11.03
CA LEU A 314 12.60 -3.69 -10.59
C LEU A 314 11.96 -4.29 -9.31
N VAL A 315 11.42 -3.44 -8.43
CA VAL A 315 10.76 -3.87 -7.19
C VAL A 315 9.49 -4.68 -7.50
N ILE A 316 8.74 -4.26 -8.51
CA ILE A 316 7.54 -4.99 -8.98
C ILE A 316 7.92 -6.19 -9.85
N THR A 317 9.06 -6.17 -10.54
CA THR A 317 9.56 -7.32 -11.33
C THR A 317 9.65 -8.59 -10.48
N LEU A 318 10.15 -8.49 -9.24
CA LEU A 318 10.23 -9.61 -8.30
C LEU A 318 8.84 -10.11 -7.87
N GLN A 319 7.93 -9.18 -7.53
CA GLN A 319 6.55 -9.50 -7.13
C GLN A 319 5.75 -10.14 -8.27
N TYR A 320 5.90 -9.60 -9.49
CA TYR A 320 5.29 -10.12 -10.71
C TYR A 320 5.76 -11.54 -11.01
N VAL A 321 7.07 -11.82 -10.96
CA VAL A 321 7.60 -13.17 -11.19
C VAL A 321 7.08 -14.17 -10.17
N SER A 322 7.08 -13.79 -8.89
CA SER A 322 6.56 -14.66 -7.82
C SER A 322 5.07 -14.98 -8.02
N LYS A 323 4.24 -13.99 -8.38
CA LYS A 323 2.79 -14.22 -8.63
C LYS A 323 2.49 -14.90 -9.98
N ARG A 324 3.22 -14.59 -11.06
CA ARG A 324 2.94 -15.09 -12.43
C ARG A 324 3.47 -16.49 -12.69
N PHE A 325 4.56 -16.87 -12.01
CA PHE A 325 5.29 -18.12 -12.23
C PHE A 325 5.47 -18.97 -10.96
N SER A 326 4.87 -18.57 -9.84
CA SER A 326 4.91 -19.27 -8.54
C SER A 326 6.33 -19.50 -7.98
N TRP A 327 7.28 -18.62 -8.33
CA TRP A 327 8.66 -18.67 -7.80
C TRP A 327 8.73 -18.14 -6.36
N SER A 328 9.55 -18.77 -5.54
CA SER A 328 9.90 -18.24 -4.22
C SER A 328 10.71 -16.94 -4.32
N VAL A 329 10.69 -16.13 -3.25
CA VAL A 329 11.47 -14.88 -3.18
C VAL A 329 12.99 -15.15 -3.33
N ALA A 330 13.46 -16.30 -2.82
CA ALA A 330 14.85 -16.75 -2.98
C ALA A 330 15.18 -17.06 -4.45
N GLU A 331 14.31 -17.77 -5.17
CA GLU A 331 14.51 -18.06 -6.60
C GLU A 331 14.46 -16.78 -7.45
N ALA A 332 13.53 -15.88 -7.15
CA ALA A 332 13.45 -14.57 -7.81
C ALA A 332 14.70 -13.71 -7.58
N SER A 333 15.41 -13.87 -6.45
CA SER A 333 16.63 -13.10 -6.16
C SER A 333 17.79 -13.39 -7.14
N PHE A 334 17.86 -14.60 -7.74
CA PHE A 334 18.87 -14.91 -8.76
C PHE A 334 18.73 -14.06 -10.03
N LEU A 335 17.54 -13.52 -10.30
CA LEU A 335 17.32 -12.59 -11.42
C LEU A 335 18.12 -11.30 -11.25
N ILE A 336 18.34 -10.85 -10.02
CA ILE A 336 19.15 -9.65 -9.71
C ILE A 336 20.60 -9.89 -10.10
N SER A 337 21.17 -11.03 -9.68
CA SER A 337 22.54 -11.42 -10.05
C SER A 337 22.71 -11.59 -11.56
N LEU A 338 21.75 -12.21 -12.25
CA LEU A 338 21.77 -12.36 -13.70
C LEU A 338 21.72 -11.01 -14.43
N LYS A 339 20.84 -10.10 -14.00
CA LYS A 339 20.78 -8.72 -14.48
C LYS A 339 22.13 -8.02 -14.27
N GLY A 340 22.72 -8.13 -13.08
CA GLY A 340 24.03 -7.54 -12.77
C GLY A 340 25.13 -8.03 -13.72
N ILE A 341 25.23 -9.35 -13.93
CA ILE A 341 26.20 -9.96 -14.86
C ILE A 341 25.97 -9.47 -16.30
N THR A 342 24.73 -9.36 -16.73
CA THR A 342 24.37 -8.95 -18.09
C THR A 342 24.62 -7.45 -18.32
N ASN A 343 24.27 -6.60 -17.35
CA ASN A 343 24.61 -5.17 -17.32
C ASN A 343 26.12 -4.96 -17.38
N LEU A 344 26.90 -5.68 -16.56
CA LEU A 344 28.36 -5.61 -16.54
C LEU A 344 28.96 -6.01 -17.90
N SER A 345 28.45 -7.08 -18.51
CA SER A 345 28.86 -7.56 -19.83
C SER A 345 28.51 -6.52 -20.93
N ALA A 346 27.33 -5.91 -20.85
CA ALA A 346 26.92 -4.85 -21.76
C ALA A 346 27.85 -3.63 -21.67
N LEU A 347 28.10 -3.14 -20.46
CA LEU A 347 28.87 -1.93 -20.20
C LEU A 347 30.37 -2.09 -20.46
N LEU A 348 30.98 -3.24 -20.13
CA LEU A 348 32.42 -3.42 -20.24
C LEU A 348 32.89 -4.11 -21.53
N LEU A 349 32.04 -4.90 -22.19
CA LEU A 349 32.41 -5.67 -23.38
C LEU A 349 31.67 -5.20 -24.64
N ILE A 350 30.33 -5.22 -24.62
CA ILE A 350 29.51 -5.05 -25.82
C ILE A 350 29.48 -3.58 -26.28
N LEU A 351 29.10 -2.66 -25.39
CA LEU A 351 28.96 -1.23 -25.73
C LEU A 351 30.31 -0.57 -26.08
N PRO A 352 31.45 -0.88 -25.41
CA PRO A 352 32.76 -0.38 -25.85
C PRO A 352 33.22 -0.95 -27.19
N ALA A 353 32.88 -2.20 -27.51
CA ALA A 353 33.16 -2.76 -28.83
C ALA A 353 32.31 -2.09 -29.92
N LEU A 354 31.02 -1.87 -29.65
CA LEU A 354 30.10 -1.14 -30.52
C LEU A 354 30.54 0.31 -30.74
N SER A 355 30.97 1.02 -29.69
CA SER A 355 31.56 2.37 -29.80
C SER A 355 32.70 2.39 -30.80
N ARG A 356 33.71 1.51 -30.63
CA ARG A 356 34.89 1.44 -31.53
C ARG A 356 34.54 1.07 -32.96
N ALA A 357 33.45 0.33 -33.18
CA ALA A 357 32.96 0.02 -34.51
C ALA A 357 32.29 1.24 -35.16
N LEU A 358 31.44 1.95 -34.41
CA LEU A 358 30.73 3.15 -34.87
C LEU A 358 31.63 4.38 -35.02
N ASP A 359 32.73 4.48 -34.26
CA ASP A 359 33.76 5.52 -34.36
C ASP A 359 34.36 5.64 -35.77
N ARG A 360 34.31 4.56 -36.57
CA ARG A 360 34.78 4.55 -37.97
C ARG A 360 33.82 5.26 -38.94
N PHE A 361 32.59 5.53 -38.53
CA PHE A 361 31.50 5.96 -39.41
C PHE A 361 30.73 7.18 -38.90
N LEU A 362 30.77 7.48 -37.59
CA LEU A 362 29.96 8.51 -36.95
C LEU A 362 30.78 9.43 -36.03
N PRO A 363 30.56 10.76 -36.06
CA PRO A 363 31.08 11.68 -35.05
C PRO A 363 30.61 11.31 -33.62
N PRO A 364 31.40 11.62 -32.56
CA PRO A 364 31.13 11.19 -31.19
C PRO A 364 29.71 11.45 -30.67
N ILE A 365 29.16 12.65 -30.87
CA ILE A 365 27.80 13.01 -30.44
C ILE A 365 26.75 12.14 -31.15
N ARG A 366 26.92 11.87 -32.45
CA ARG A 366 25.99 11.04 -33.23
C ARG A 366 26.14 9.55 -32.88
N ARG A 367 27.36 9.10 -32.59
CA ARG A 367 27.66 7.75 -32.07
C ARG A 367 26.94 7.54 -30.73
N ASP A 368 27.16 8.43 -29.76
CA ASP A 368 26.59 8.30 -28.42
C ASP A 368 25.06 8.41 -28.43
N LEU A 369 24.50 9.28 -29.26
CA LEU A 369 23.04 9.34 -29.48
C LEU A 369 22.50 8.04 -30.10
N ARG A 370 23.19 7.45 -31.10
CA ARG A 370 22.80 6.16 -31.69
C ARG A 370 22.92 5.01 -30.69
N ILE A 371 23.93 5.01 -29.83
CA ILE A 371 24.07 4.04 -28.74
C ILE A 371 22.91 4.21 -27.73
N SER A 372 22.61 5.44 -27.31
CA SER A 372 21.49 5.72 -26.40
C SER A 372 20.14 5.27 -26.99
N LEU A 373 19.86 5.60 -28.26
CA LEU A 373 18.67 5.16 -28.99
C LEU A 373 18.60 3.63 -29.15
N GLY A 374 19.74 2.97 -29.41
CA GLY A 374 19.83 1.52 -29.44
C GLY A 374 19.52 0.91 -28.06
N SER A 375 20.16 1.44 -27.01
CA SER A 375 19.96 0.98 -25.63
C SER A 375 18.52 1.12 -25.14
N ILE A 376 17.83 2.25 -25.40
CA ILE A 376 16.43 2.40 -24.99
C ILE A 376 15.47 1.51 -25.81
N LEU A 377 15.78 1.26 -27.09
CA LEU A 377 15.04 0.29 -27.90
C LEU A 377 15.22 -1.13 -27.35
N THR A 378 16.44 -1.52 -26.96
CA THR A 378 16.71 -2.81 -26.33
C THR A 378 16.00 -2.94 -24.97
N ILE A 379 15.96 -1.87 -24.16
CA ILE A 379 15.15 -1.81 -22.92
C ILE A 379 13.67 -2.06 -23.24
N ALA A 380 13.11 -1.33 -24.23
CA ALA A 380 11.70 -1.45 -24.59
C ALA A 380 11.34 -2.85 -25.12
N VAL A 381 12.16 -3.41 -26.01
CA VAL A 381 12.00 -4.79 -26.51
C VAL A 381 12.09 -5.79 -25.37
N GLY A 382 13.05 -5.64 -24.45
CA GLY A 382 13.19 -6.51 -23.28
C GLY A 382 11.94 -6.50 -22.40
N HIS A 383 11.40 -5.32 -22.08
CA HIS A 383 10.17 -5.18 -21.30
C HIS A 383 8.94 -5.72 -22.03
N VAL A 384 8.83 -5.57 -23.36
CA VAL A 384 7.76 -6.19 -24.17
C VAL A 384 7.87 -7.72 -24.13
N VAL A 385 9.07 -8.29 -24.25
CA VAL A 385 9.29 -9.74 -24.11
C VAL A 385 8.96 -10.23 -22.71
N MET A 386 9.28 -9.46 -21.66
CA MET A 386 8.89 -9.77 -20.27
C MET A 386 7.37 -9.73 -20.07
N ALA A 387 6.68 -8.74 -20.65
CA ALA A 387 5.22 -8.59 -20.56
C ALA A 387 4.47 -9.71 -21.30
N LEU A 388 5.01 -10.16 -22.45
CA LEU A 388 4.45 -11.27 -23.25
C LEU A 388 4.97 -12.66 -22.81
N ALA A 389 5.72 -12.75 -21.70
CA ALA A 389 6.34 -14.01 -21.28
C ALA A 389 5.31 -15.01 -20.73
N ALA A 390 4.96 -16.00 -21.55
CA ALA A 390 4.14 -17.15 -21.11
C ALA A 390 4.91 -18.18 -20.26
N SER A 391 6.26 -18.11 -20.20
CA SER A 391 7.08 -19.01 -19.40
C SER A 391 8.24 -18.29 -18.71
N PRO A 392 8.79 -18.83 -17.59
CA PRO A 392 9.88 -18.20 -16.87
C PRO A 392 11.15 -18.05 -17.72
N THR A 393 11.42 -18.98 -18.63
CA THR A 393 12.57 -18.90 -19.55
C THR A 393 12.45 -17.71 -20.51
N VAL A 394 11.26 -17.45 -21.04
CA VAL A 394 11.03 -16.26 -21.90
C VAL A 394 11.18 -14.98 -21.09
N PHE A 395 10.71 -14.97 -19.84
CA PHE A 395 10.89 -13.84 -18.92
C PHE A 395 12.38 -13.56 -18.65
N VAL A 396 13.16 -14.59 -18.36
CA VAL A 396 14.62 -14.51 -18.16
C VAL A 396 15.33 -13.97 -19.40
N VAL A 397 14.92 -14.39 -20.60
CA VAL A 397 15.44 -13.83 -21.87
C VAL A 397 15.06 -12.36 -22.01
N GLY A 398 13.82 -11.98 -21.74
CA GLY A 398 13.37 -10.58 -21.77
C GLY A 398 14.13 -9.68 -20.79
N LEU A 399 14.35 -10.14 -19.56
CA LEU A 399 15.15 -9.45 -18.55
C LEU A 399 16.62 -9.30 -19.00
N SER A 400 17.19 -10.34 -19.61
CA SER A 400 18.55 -10.30 -20.15
C SER A 400 18.66 -9.30 -21.31
N ILE A 401 17.69 -9.29 -22.24
CA ILE A 401 17.60 -8.29 -23.31
C ILE A 401 17.50 -6.88 -22.70
N SER A 402 16.58 -6.65 -21.77
CA SER A 402 16.43 -5.35 -21.08
C SER A 402 17.74 -4.87 -20.46
N SER A 403 18.47 -5.77 -19.80
CA SER A 403 19.77 -5.52 -19.16
C SER A 403 20.88 -5.13 -20.16
N LEU A 404 20.84 -5.64 -21.41
CA LEU A 404 21.79 -5.21 -22.46
C LEU A 404 21.65 -3.72 -22.81
N GLY A 405 20.52 -3.09 -22.47
CA GLY A 405 20.28 -1.67 -22.66
C GLY A 405 20.83 -0.75 -21.54
N ALA A 406 21.60 -1.28 -20.57
CA ALA A 406 22.21 -0.48 -19.49
C ALA A 406 23.04 0.74 -19.96
N GLY A 407 23.47 0.76 -21.23
CA GLY A 407 24.17 1.89 -21.86
C GLY A 407 23.38 3.19 -21.99
N PHE A 408 22.04 3.18 -21.83
CA PHE A 408 21.19 4.34 -22.09
C PHE A 408 21.62 5.60 -21.32
N PHE A 409 21.67 5.52 -19.99
CA PHE A 409 22.06 6.62 -19.10
C PHE A 409 23.47 7.17 -19.38
N PRO A 410 24.53 6.35 -19.35
CA PRO A 410 25.89 6.83 -19.61
C PRO A 410 26.07 7.43 -21.01
N ALA A 411 25.44 6.85 -22.05
CA ALA A 411 25.50 7.41 -23.40
C ALA A 411 24.72 8.72 -23.53
N LEU A 412 23.51 8.81 -22.97
CA LEU A 412 22.70 10.03 -22.99
C LEU A 412 23.37 11.18 -22.22
N ARG A 413 24.02 10.89 -21.08
CA ARG A 413 24.80 11.88 -20.34
C ARG A 413 26.02 12.36 -21.13
N SER A 414 26.69 11.47 -21.88
CA SER A 414 27.78 11.87 -22.80
C SER A 414 27.29 12.90 -23.81
N VAL A 415 26.16 12.64 -24.47
CA VAL A 415 25.52 13.58 -25.41
C VAL A 415 25.17 14.90 -24.71
N ALA A 416 24.54 14.85 -23.53
CA ALA A 416 24.16 16.06 -22.78
C ALA A 416 25.37 16.97 -22.50
N THR A 417 26.49 16.39 -22.06
CA THR A 417 27.72 17.14 -21.73
C THR A 417 28.49 17.65 -22.96
N ALA A 418 28.01 17.36 -24.16
CA ALA A 418 28.57 17.80 -25.43
C ALA A 418 27.66 18.83 -26.16
N LEU A 419 26.52 19.19 -25.55
CA LEU A 419 25.57 20.19 -26.03
C LEU A 419 25.61 21.49 -25.20
N VAL A 420 26.56 21.58 -24.26
CA VAL A 420 26.65 22.59 -23.20
C VAL A 420 28.11 23.00 -23.08
N ASP A 421 28.37 24.29 -22.89
CA ASP A 421 29.74 24.82 -22.76
C ASP A 421 30.45 24.31 -21.51
N GLU A 422 31.78 24.27 -21.51
CA GLU A 422 32.58 23.71 -20.40
C GLU A 422 32.28 24.40 -19.05
N ALA A 423 31.93 25.69 -19.07
CA ALA A 423 31.55 26.46 -17.88
C ALA A 423 30.19 26.04 -17.28
N GLU A 424 29.30 25.46 -18.08
CA GLU A 424 27.92 25.11 -17.69
C GLU A 424 27.73 23.62 -17.36
N ILE A 425 28.78 22.79 -17.47
CA ILE A 425 28.72 21.35 -17.19
C ILE A 425 28.24 21.06 -15.75
N GLY A 426 28.64 21.86 -14.76
CA GLY A 426 28.16 21.73 -13.38
C GLY A 426 26.68 22.09 -13.21
N LEU A 427 26.20 23.07 -13.98
CA LEU A 427 24.80 23.49 -14.07
C LEU A 427 23.93 22.35 -14.65
N LEU A 428 24.41 21.71 -15.72
CA LEU A 428 23.81 20.52 -16.31
C LEU A 428 23.81 19.35 -15.32
N GLY A 429 24.92 19.09 -14.61
CA GLY A 429 24.99 18.06 -13.58
C GLY A 429 23.96 18.26 -12.47
N THR A 430 23.78 19.50 -12.04
CA THR A 430 22.78 19.91 -11.04
C THR A 430 21.35 19.70 -11.54
N THR A 431 21.07 20.11 -12.78
CA THR A 431 19.78 19.89 -13.46
C THR A 431 19.43 18.40 -13.53
N ILE A 432 20.39 17.54 -13.91
CA ILE A 432 20.18 16.10 -13.99
C ILE A 432 19.89 15.49 -12.62
N ALA A 433 20.65 15.87 -11.57
CA ALA A 433 20.43 15.38 -10.21
C ALA A 433 19.01 15.70 -9.71
N LEU A 434 18.58 16.96 -9.83
CA LEU A 434 17.24 17.40 -9.46
C LEU A 434 16.14 16.61 -10.20
N THR A 435 16.34 16.43 -11.50
CA THR A 435 15.41 15.71 -12.39
C THR A 435 15.28 14.23 -12.02
N GLN A 436 16.39 13.57 -11.65
CA GLN A 436 16.39 12.19 -11.18
C GLN A 436 15.69 12.07 -9.81
N SER A 437 15.97 12.96 -8.86
CA SER A 437 15.33 12.98 -7.55
C SER A 437 13.80 13.12 -7.65
N ILE A 438 13.30 14.00 -8.53
CA ILE A 438 11.87 14.14 -8.82
C ILE A 438 11.30 12.83 -9.40
N GLY A 439 11.99 12.22 -10.37
CA GLY A 439 11.60 10.93 -10.95
C GLY A 439 11.48 9.81 -9.90
N ALA A 440 12.38 9.77 -8.92
CA ALA A 440 12.32 8.78 -7.84
C ALA A 440 11.06 8.93 -6.96
N ILE A 441 10.71 10.16 -6.56
CA ILE A 441 9.50 10.43 -5.76
C ILE A 441 8.22 10.10 -6.56
N ILE A 442 8.16 10.41 -7.85
CA ILE A 442 6.98 10.10 -8.68
C ILE A 442 6.81 8.59 -8.86
N ALA A 443 7.92 7.85 -8.99
CA ALA A 443 7.90 6.44 -9.32
C ALA A 443 7.15 5.58 -8.31
N GLY A 444 7.37 5.77 -7.00
CA GLY A 444 6.73 4.95 -5.96
C GLY A 444 5.20 4.93 -6.04
N PRO A 445 4.52 6.09 -5.90
CA PRO A 445 3.06 6.19 -6.03
C PRO A 445 2.54 5.77 -7.41
N MET A 446 3.24 6.13 -8.49
CA MET A 446 2.83 5.79 -9.86
C MET A 446 2.87 4.27 -10.09
N MET A 447 3.94 3.61 -9.67
CA MET A 447 4.10 2.16 -9.80
C MET A 447 3.10 1.39 -8.93
N ALA A 448 2.85 1.84 -7.69
CA ALA A 448 1.84 1.26 -6.82
C ALA A 448 0.41 1.39 -7.40
N GLY A 449 0.06 2.58 -7.93
CA GLY A 449 -1.22 2.80 -8.62
C GLY A 449 -1.36 1.95 -9.89
N THR A 450 -0.29 1.83 -10.68
CA THR A 450 -0.29 1.01 -11.91
C THR A 450 -0.43 -0.48 -11.57
N PHE A 451 0.24 -0.97 -10.52
CA PHE A 451 0.10 -2.35 -10.07
C PHE A 451 -1.33 -2.66 -9.59
N LYS A 452 -1.93 -1.76 -8.79
CA LYS A 452 -3.33 -1.86 -8.37
C LYS A 452 -4.30 -1.91 -9.55
N PHE A 453 -4.08 -1.06 -10.57
CA PHE A 453 -4.87 -1.04 -11.80
C PHE A 453 -4.70 -2.31 -12.65
N THR A 454 -3.48 -2.82 -12.80
CA THR A 454 -3.23 -4.08 -13.54
C THR A 454 -3.91 -5.27 -12.86
N LEU A 455 -3.91 -5.32 -11.52
CA LEU A 455 -4.61 -6.36 -10.77
C LEU A 455 -6.12 -6.37 -11.02
N SER A 456 -6.76 -5.20 -11.23
CA SER A 456 -8.19 -5.15 -11.59
C SER A 456 -8.50 -5.57 -13.04
N ILE A 457 -7.48 -5.73 -13.89
CA ILE A 457 -7.65 -6.20 -15.29
C ILE A 457 -7.48 -7.72 -15.39
N SER A 458 -6.54 -8.30 -14.64
CA SER A 458 -6.24 -9.74 -14.71
C SER A 458 -7.32 -10.69 -14.16
N GLY A 459 -8.41 -10.19 -13.57
CA GLY A 459 -9.54 -11.02 -13.14
C GLY A 459 -10.43 -11.52 -14.29
N ASN A 460 -10.25 -11.02 -15.52
CA ASN A 460 -11.22 -11.18 -16.62
C ASN A 460 -10.73 -11.98 -17.85
N VAL A 461 -9.55 -12.63 -17.82
CA VAL A 461 -8.99 -13.29 -19.02
C VAL A 461 -8.34 -14.64 -18.69
N ASP A 462 -9.10 -15.72 -18.90
CA ASP A 462 -8.57 -17.04 -19.29
C ASP A 462 -9.65 -17.81 -20.08
N THR A 463 -9.21 -18.66 -21.02
CA THR A 463 -10.03 -19.35 -22.08
C THR A 463 -10.73 -18.39 -23.05
N ASP A 464 -10.34 -18.26 -24.33
CA ASP A 464 -10.43 -19.30 -25.36
C ASP A 464 -9.56 -19.04 -26.61
N VAL A 465 -9.28 -20.10 -27.36
CA VAL A 465 -8.75 -20.08 -28.74
C VAL A 465 -9.44 -21.18 -29.55
N ASP A 466 -10.38 -20.85 -30.46
CA ASP A 466 -10.17 -20.89 -31.92
C ASP A 466 -11.41 -20.54 -32.80
N ALA A 467 -11.14 -20.11 -34.04
CA ALA A 467 -11.98 -20.20 -35.27
C ALA A 467 -13.40 -19.54 -35.40
N SER A 468 -13.44 -18.27 -35.86
CA SER A 468 -13.93 -17.75 -37.18
C SER A 468 -14.95 -18.52 -38.07
N PRO A 469 -15.61 -17.88 -39.09
CA PRO A 469 -16.17 -16.51 -39.22
C PRO A 469 -17.53 -16.43 -40.02
N VAL A 470 -18.04 -15.22 -40.34
CA VAL A 470 -18.50 -14.74 -41.71
C VAL A 470 -19.51 -13.54 -41.66
N GLU A 471 -19.23 -12.58 -42.54
CA GLU A 471 -19.84 -11.29 -42.97
C GLU A 471 -21.24 -11.34 -43.69
N PRO A 472 -21.81 -10.26 -44.32
CA PRO A 472 -21.97 -8.84 -43.92
C PRO A 472 -23.30 -8.12 -44.33
N ALA A 473 -23.67 -7.05 -43.58
CA ALA A 473 -24.16 -5.72 -44.06
C ALA A 473 -25.45 -5.58 -44.97
N PRO A 474 -25.77 -4.40 -45.57
CA PRO A 474 -26.55 -3.27 -44.99
C PRO A 474 -27.76 -2.85 -45.92
N PRO A 475 -28.25 -1.58 -46.14
CA PRO A 475 -28.10 -0.26 -45.46
C PRO A 475 -29.39 0.64 -45.32
N MET A 476 -29.20 1.87 -44.79
CA MET A 476 -29.98 3.15 -44.94
C MET A 476 -31.21 3.50 -44.06
N GLY A 477 -31.18 4.71 -43.49
CA GLY A 477 -32.32 5.45 -42.85
C GLY A 477 -32.87 6.55 -43.78
N PRO A 478 -33.17 7.80 -43.32
CA PRO A 478 -33.32 8.33 -41.96
C PRO A 478 -34.67 9.09 -41.73
N THR A 479 -35.01 9.46 -40.48
CA THR A 479 -35.54 10.80 -40.06
C THR A 479 -35.99 10.80 -38.59
N GLN A 480 -35.91 11.97 -37.95
CA GLN A 480 -36.43 12.31 -36.61
C GLN A 480 -37.49 13.43 -36.79
N PRO A 481 -38.45 13.68 -35.86
CA PRO A 481 -38.10 14.16 -34.51
C PRO A 481 -39.02 13.78 -33.32
N GLN A 482 -38.41 13.88 -32.13
CA GLN A 482 -38.96 14.25 -30.81
C GLN A 482 -40.35 13.74 -30.33
N GLY A 483 -40.33 13.01 -29.21
CA GLY A 483 -41.50 12.78 -28.36
C GLY A 483 -41.12 12.00 -27.09
N CYS A 484 -40.99 12.69 -25.94
CA CYS A 484 -40.50 12.07 -24.71
C CYS A 484 -41.54 11.12 -24.09
N ARG A 485 -41.23 9.82 -24.07
CA ARG A 485 -41.81 8.79 -23.18
C ARG A 485 -40.75 7.73 -22.89
N ILE A 486 -40.25 7.68 -21.65
CA ILE A 486 -39.48 6.52 -21.19
C ILE A 486 -40.47 5.54 -20.56
N SER A 487 -40.88 4.55 -21.36
CA SER A 487 -41.51 3.33 -20.87
C SER A 487 -40.42 2.28 -20.69
N LEU A 488 -40.50 1.52 -19.59
CA LEU A 488 -39.66 0.36 -19.36
C LEU A 488 -39.83 -0.67 -20.48
N GLY A 489 -38.72 -1.31 -20.85
CA GLY A 489 -38.63 -2.37 -21.85
C GLY A 489 -37.28 -3.09 -21.69
N THR A 490 -37.32 -4.23 -21.02
CA THR A 490 -36.17 -5.12 -20.76
C THR A 490 -35.42 -5.52 -22.02
N ASN A 491 -34.08 -5.49 -21.97
CA ASN A 491 -33.18 -6.54 -22.47
C ASN A 491 -31.71 -6.15 -22.21
N TYR A 492 -31.09 -6.74 -21.20
CA TYR A 492 -29.63 -6.75 -21.11
C TYR A 492 -29.07 -7.66 -22.22
N ARG A 493 -28.61 -7.05 -23.30
CA ARG A 493 -27.63 -7.67 -24.22
C ARG A 493 -26.37 -6.83 -24.17
N HIS A 494 -25.25 -7.47 -23.87
CA HIS A 494 -23.94 -6.85 -23.99
C HIS A 494 -23.75 -6.31 -25.41
N SER A 495 -23.53 -5.00 -25.52
CA SER A 495 -22.98 -4.37 -26.71
C SER A 495 -21.53 -3.99 -26.43
N GLU A 496 -20.60 -4.68 -27.06
CA GLU A 496 -19.20 -4.26 -27.10
C GLU A 496 -19.11 -2.91 -27.82
N THR A 497 -18.51 -1.88 -27.19
CA THR A 497 -17.48 -1.03 -27.81
C THR A 497 -16.93 0.05 -26.86
N SER A 498 -15.60 0.20 -26.91
CA SER A 498 -14.79 1.37 -26.52
C SER A 498 -14.56 1.70 -25.03
N GLN A 499 -13.28 2.00 -24.75
CA GLN A 499 -12.75 2.82 -23.65
C GLN A 499 -13.25 2.54 -22.22
N THR A 500 -12.45 1.80 -21.44
CA THR A 500 -12.55 1.77 -19.97
C THR A 500 -12.07 3.09 -19.37
N ASP A 501 -12.96 4.07 -19.40
CA ASP A 501 -12.85 5.34 -18.69
C ASP A 501 -12.67 5.06 -17.18
N ILE A 502 -11.56 5.49 -16.57
CA ILE A 502 -11.34 5.31 -15.12
C ILE A 502 -12.28 6.27 -14.39
N ARG A 503 -13.49 5.80 -14.11
CA ARG A 503 -14.46 6.57 -13.34
C ARG A 503 -14.01 6.68 -11.89
N PRO A 504 -14.09 7.88 -11.27
CA PRO A 504 -13.90 8.01 -9.83
C PRO A 504 -14.83 7.04 -9.08
N CYS A 505 -14.33 6.47 -7.97
CA CYS A 505 -15.17 5.66 -7.10
C CYS A 505 -16.38 6.47 -6.63
N HIS A 506 -17.58 5.95 -6.83
CA HIS A 506 -18.82 6.55 -6.37
C HIS A 506 -19.72 5.47 -5.75
N GLY A 507 -20.29 5.77 -4.58
CA GLY A 507 -21.39 5.00 -4.00
C GLY A 507 -22.72 5.71 -4.25
N ALA A 508 -23.83 4.97 -4.22
CA ALA A 508 -25.17 5.51 -4.22
C ALA A 508 -26.13 4.52 -3.54
N SER A 509 -27.09 5.02 -2.78
CA SER A 509 -28.24 4.21 -2.36
C SER A 509 -29.09 3.88 -3.59
N VAL A 510 -29.32 2.59 -3.83
CA VAL A 510 -30.13 2.08 -4.95
C VAL A 510 -31.33 1.29 -4.41
N PRO A 511 -32.42 1.09 -5.19
CA PRO A 511 -33.51 0.22 -4.76
C PRO A 511 -33.04 -1.22 -4.48
N ASP A 512 -33.71 -1.90 -3.56
CA ASP A 512 -33.51 -3.31 -3.21
C ASP A 512 -33.43 -4.23 -4.45
N VAL A 513 -34.37 -4.09 -5.38
CA VAL A 513 -34.42 -4.81 -6.66
C VAL A 513 -33.25 -4.49 -7.61
N VAL A 514 -32.47 -3.44 -7.35
CA VAL A 514 -31.23 -3.14 -8.09
C VAL A 514 -30.02 -3.72 -7.34
N ALA A 515 -29.98 -3.59 -6.01
CA ALA A 515 -28.92 -4.13 -5.17
C ALA A 515 -28.81 -5.66 -5.26
N ILE A 516 -29.95 -6.37 -5.18
CA ILE A 516 -30.02 -7.84 -5.15
C ILE A 516 -29.68 -8.48 -6.51
N GLY A 517 -29.78 -7.74 -7.63
CA GLY A 517 -29.50 -8.28 -8.97
C GLY A 517 -30.58 -9.25 -9.49
N GLU A 518 -30.33 -9.89 -10.64
CA GLU A 518 -31.35 -10.65 -11.40
C GLU A 518 -31.72 -11.99 -10.75
N GLU A 519 -30.81 -12.61 -9.98
CA GLU A 519 -31.06 -13.89 -9.29
C GLU A 519 -31.87 -13.67 -8.00
N ARG A 520 -33.18 -13.50 -8.17
CA ARG A 520 -34.12 -13.22 -7.08
C ARG A 520 -35.52 -13.79 -7.30
N GLU A 521 -36.26 -14.03 -6.23
CA GLU A 521 -37.70 -14.33 -6.31
C GLU A 521 -38.54 -13.51 -5.31
N PRO A 522 -39.81 -13.18 -5.63
CA PRO A 522 -40.69 -12.51 -4.66
C PRO A 522 -40.90 -13.38 -3.41
N LEU A 523 -40.78 -12.79 -2.22
CA LEU A 523 -40.90 -13.51 -0.95
C LEU A 523 -42.21 -14.32 -0.81
N ALA A 524 -43.32 -13.80 -1.34
CA ALA A 524 -44.59 -14.52 -1.36
C ALA A 524 -44.53 -15.86 -2.14
N LYS A 525 -43.79 -15.90 -3.27
CA LYS A 525 -43.57 -17.13 -4.05
C LYS A 525 -42.64 -18.10 -3.34
N TRP A 526 -41.61 -17.57 -2.68
CA TRP A 526 -40.72 -18.39 -1.86
C TRP A 526 -41.49 -19.10 -0.73
N LYS A 527 -42.36 -18.36 -0.01
CA LYS A 527 -43.25 -18.92 1.03
C LYS A 527 -44.19 -20.01 0.46
N GLU A 528 -44.84 -19.75 -0.67
CA GLU A 528 -45.70 -20.72 -1.36
C GLU A 528 -44.94 -21.99 -1.76
N ARG A 529 -43.77 -21.84 -2.39
CA ARG A 529 -42.89 -22.93 -2.83
C ARG A 529 -42.38 -23.79 -1.67
N CYS A 530 -42.10 -23.18 -0.52
CA CYS A 530 -41.69 -23.85 0.71
C CYS A 530 -42.89 -24.38 1.54
N GLY A 531 -44.14 -24.14 1.11
CA GLY A 531 -45.35 -24.59 1.81
C GLY A 531 -45.58 -23.91 3.17
N ILE A 532 -45.00 -22.72 3.39
CA ILE A 532 -45.04 -22.02 4.67
C ILE A 532 -46.43 -21.48 4.95
N ARG A 533 -46.93 -21.80 6.15
CA ARG A 533 -48.24 -21.37 6.68
C ARG A 533 -48.03 -20.40 7.83
N THR A 534 -48.21 -19.11 7.57
CA THR A 534 -47.91 -18.04 8.53
C THR A 534 -48.79 -18.09 9.77
N GLU A 535 -49.96 -18.71 9.70
CA GLU A 535 -50.87 -18.95 10.82
C GLU A 535 -50.32 -19.94 11.87
N ASN A 536 -49.44 -20.85 11.44
CA ASN A 536 -48.81 -21.87 12.28
C ASN A 536 -47.51 -21.41 12.93
N GLN A 537 -46.89 -20.34 12.41
CA GLN A 537 -45.66 -19.78 12.96
C GLN A 537 -45.91 -19.14 14.33
N ILE A 538 -44.88 -19.17 15.17
CA ILE A 538 -44.72 -18.33 16.35
C ILE A 538 -44.34 -16.93 15.84
N ARG A 539 -45.11 -15.91 16.24
CA ARG A 539 -44.94 -14.53 15.76
C ARG A 539 -43.90 -13.79 16.59
N LEU A 540 -42.69 -13.69 16.05
CA LEU A 540 -41.63 -12.83 16.56
C LEU A 540 -41.90 -11.35 16.22
N VAL A 541 -41.42 -10.46 17.09
CA VAL A 541 -41.50 -9.00 16.98
C VAL A 541 -40.12 -8.42 16.67
N LYS A 542 -39.10 -8.79 17.48
CA LYS A 542 -37.70 -8.38 17.34
C LYS A 542 -36.77 -9.35 18.05
N LEU A 543 -35.48 -9.27 17.76
CA LEU A 543 -34.44 -9.81 18.63
C LEU A 543 -34.25 -8.84 19.83
N ALA A 544 -34.33 -9.36 21.07
CA ALA A 544 -34.35 -8.55 22.29
C ALA A 544 -33.00 -8.57 23.02
N HIS A 545 -32.46 -9.76 23.30
CA HIS A 545 -31.20 -9.89 24.04
C HIS A 545 -30.47 -11.20 23.79
N MET A 546 -29.15 -11.17 23.97
CA MET A 546 -28.28 -12.32 23.85
C MET A 546 -27.95 -12.91 25.23
N ARG A 547 -27.78 -14.24 25.33
CA ARG A 547 -27.54 -14.96 26.59
C ARG A 547 -26.29 -15.82 26.49
N TYR A 548 -25.33 -15.61 27.39
CA TYR A 548 -24.08 -16.39 27.48
C TYR A 548 -23.76 -16.80 28.92
N GLN A 549 -22.97 -17.86 29.04
CA GLN A 549 -22.32 -18.24 30.29
C GLN A 549 -20.83 -17.86 30.25
N HIS A 550 -20.30 -17.38 31.37
CA HIS A 550 -18.93 -16.94 31.54
C HIS A 550 -18.30 -17.51 32.82
N PRO A 551 -17.00 -17.87 32.82
CA PRO A 551 -16.29 -18.30 34.02
C PRO A 551 -15.98 -17.14 34.98
N ASP A 552 -15.79 -15.94 34.44
CA ASP A 552 -15.50 -14.73 35.20
C ASP A 552 -16.47 -13.61 34.77
N LEU A 553 -17.41 -13.29 35.66
CA LEU A 553 -18.40 -12.23 35.45
C LEU A 553 -17.81 -10.82 35.61
N ASP A 554 -16.68 -10.66 36.30
CA ASP A 554 -16.03 -9.36 36.48
C ASP A 554 -15.21 -9.02 35.23
N ALA A 555 -14.45 -9.98 34.69
CA ALA A 555 -13.71 -9.83 33.44
C ALA A 555 -14.62 -9.45 32.26
N ILE A 556 -15.71 -10.21 32.02
CA ILE A 556 -16.66 -9.90 30.94
C ILE A 556 -17.41 -8.58 31.20
N THR A 557 -17.64 -8.21 32.47
CA THR A 557 -18.25 -6.90 32.79
C THR A 557 -17.38 -5.74 32.36
N VAL A 558 -16.06 -5.80 32.60
CA VAL A 558 -15.13 -4.75 32.15
C VAL A 558 -15.14 -4.65 30.63
N PHE A 559 -15.03 -5.79 29.92
CA PHE A 559 -15.11 -5.83 28.47
C PHE A 559 -16.42 -5.24 27.92
N LEU A 560 -17.59 -5.68 28.42
CA LEU A 560 -18.88 -5.20 27.92
C LEU A 560 -19.13 -3.71 28.23
N GLN A 561 -18.54 -3.17 29.31
CA GLN A 561 -18.56 -1.73 29.58
C GLN A 561 -17.68 -0.94 28.61
N ASP A 562 -16.51 -1.47 28.26
CA ASP A 562 -15.61 -0.87 27.26
C ASP A 562 -16.11 -1.02 25.82
N PHE A 563 -16.91 -2.06 25.57
CA PHE A 563 -17.69 -2.27 24.36
C PHE A 563 -18.94 -1.35 24.29
N GLY A 564 -19.25 -0.60 25.37
CA GLY A 564 -20.28 0.45 25.36
C GLY A 564 -21.64 0.05 25.92
N MET A 565 -21.74 -1.06 26.65
CA MET A 565 -22.94 -1.42 27.43
C MET A 565 -22.88 -0.92 28.88
N LYS A 566 -24.01 -0.95 29.59
CA LYS A 566 -24.10 -0.55 31.01
C LYS A 566 -24.78 -1.64 31.83
N VAL A 567 -24.20 -2.01 32.97
CA VAL A 567 -24.84 -2.91 33.95
C VAL A 567 -26.14 -2.28 34.47
N VAL A 568 -27.25 -3.02 34.38
CA VAL A 568 -28.56 -2.61 34.92
C VAL A 568 -28.94 -3.39 36.19
N LYS A 569 -28.52 -4.66 36.30
CA LYS A 569 -28.62 -5.47 37.53
C LYS A 569 -27.43 -6.43 37.59
N LYS A 570 -26.97 -6.74 38.80
CA LYS A 570 -25.95 -7.76 39.11
C LYS A 570 -26.36 -8.52 40.37
N THR A 571 -26.19 -9.83 40.35
CA THR A 571 -26.23 -10.74 41.51
C THR A 571 -24.87 -11.45 41.62
N ASP A 572 -24.74 -12.43 42.50
CA ASP A 572 -23.48 -13.19 42.66
C ASP A 572 -23.17 -14.10 41.45
N ASP A 573 -24.21 -14.52 40.71
CA ASP A 573 -24.13 -15.49 39.61
C ASP A 573 -24.70 -14.97 38.27
N GLU A 574 -25.28 -13.76 38.21
CA GLU A 574 -25.91 -13.21 36.99
C GLU A 574 -25.67 -11.70 36.82
N VAL A 575 -25.49 -11.25 35.58
CA VAL A 575 -25.40 -9.83 35.22
C VAL A 575 -26.23 -9.54 33.98
N TRP A 576 -26.96 -8.41 34.01
CA TRP A 576 -27.72 -7.89 32.89
C TRP A 576 -27.12 -6.56 32.43
N TYR A 577 -26.89 -6.42 31.12
CA TYR A 577 -26.29 -5.24 30.51
C TYR A 577 -27.24 -4.66 29.47
N ARG A 578 -27.39 -3.33 29.44
CA ARG A 578 -28.27 -2.61 28.52
C ARG A 578 -27.50 -1.61 27.65
N GLY A 579 -28.06 -1.35 26.47
CA GLY A 579 -27.74 -0.18 25.66
C GLY A 579 -28.46 1.09 26.14
N TYR A 580 -28.34 2.16 25.36
CA TYR A 580 -29.08 3.41 25.57
C TYR A 580 -30.50 3.39 24.97
N GLY A 581 -30.85 2.35 24.20
CA GLY A 581 -32.22 2.11 23.71
C GLY A 581 -33.23 1.78 24.83
N THR A 582 -34.45 1.45 24.41
CA THR A 582 -35.58 1.14 25.30
C THR A 582 -35.60 -0.30 25.84
N ASP A 583 -34.74 -1.17 25.33
CA ASP A 583 -34.63 -2.55 25.81
C ASP A 583 -34.19 -2.60 27.28
N PRO A 584 -34.83 -3.44 28.13
CA PRO A 584 -34.47 -3.53 29.54
C PRO A 584 -33.02 -3.97 29.76
N TYR A 585 -32.54 -4.86 28.87
CA TYR A 585 -31.17 -5.31 28.71
C TYR A 585 -31.02 -5.93 27.31
N VAL A 586 -29.80 -5.93 26.78
CA VAL A 586 -29.44 -6.46 25.45
C VAL A 586 -28.46 -7.64 25.53
N TYR A 587 -27.80 -7.81 26.68
CA TYR A 587 -26.90 -8.93 26.97
C TYR A 587 -27.17 -9.43 28.40
N TYR A 588 -27.16 -10.74 28.58
CA TYR A 588 -27.23 -11.43 29.87
C TYR A 588 -26.04 -12.40 30.00
N ALA A 589 -25.31 -12.29 31.11
CA ALA A 589 -24.23 -13.19 31.48
C ALA A 589 -24.61 -13.98 32.73
N ARG A 590 -24.44 -15.31 32.69
CA ARG A 590 -24.51 -16.20 33.85
C ARG A 590 -23.13 -16.72 34.20
N LYS A 591 -22.82 -16.91 35.48
CA LYS A 591 -21.62 -17.59 35.93
C LYS A 591 -21.69 -19.09 35.64
N GLY A 592 -20.60 -19.69 35.21
CA GLY A 592 -20.49 -21.15 35.09
C GLY A 592 -19.07 -21.61 34.74
N PRO A 593 -18.75 -22.89 34.91
CA PRO A 593 -17.36 -23.37 34.86
C PRO A 593 -16.69 -23.28 33.47
N LYS A 594 -17.47 -23.05 32.41
CA LYS A 594 -17.03 -22.92 31.01
C LYS A 594 -17.94 -21.96 30.25
N LYS A 595 -17.43 -21.39 29.16
CA LYS A 595 -18.26 -20.65 28.21
C LYS A 595 -19.34 -21.54 27.61
N GLU A 596 -20.54 -21.01 27.46
CA GLU A 596 -21.69 -21.71 26.91
C GLU A 596 -22.63 -20.70 26.23
N PHE A 597 -23.10 -21.04 25.03
CA PHE A 597 -24.13 -20.26 24.34
C PHE A 597 -25.49 -20.61 24.95
N LEU A 598 -26.14 -19.65 25.60
CA LEU A 598 -27.45 -19.83 26.22
C LEU A 598 -28.60 -19.31 25.34
N GLY A 599 -28.28 -18.83 24.14
CA GLY A 599 -29.25 -18.56 23.07
C GLY A 599 -29.55 -17.09 22.81
N GLY A 600 -29.84 -16.77 21.54
CA GLY A 600 -30.53 -15.52 21.21
C GLY A 600 -31.95 -15.52 21.78
N THR A 601 -32.47 -14.34 22.13
CA THR A 601 -33.80 -14.18 22.73
C THR A 601 -34.65 -13.24 21.91
N PHE A 602 -35.72 -13.75 21.31
CA PHE A 602 -36.68 -12.96 20.55
C PHE A 602 -37.89 -12.57 21.42
N GLU A 603 -38.39 -11.36 21.23
CA GLU A 603 -39.69 -10.95 21.76
C GLU A 603 -40.81 -11.53 20.86
N VAL A 604 -41.82 -12.14 21.47
CA VAL A 604 -43.01 -12.67 20.75
C VAL A 604 -44.22 -11.75 20.90
N GLU A 605 -45.11 -11.80 19.91
CA GLU A 605 -46.26 -10.90 19.77
C GLU A 605 -47.33 -11.11 20.85
N SER A 606 -47.49 -12.35 21.34
CA SER A 606 -48.50 -12.69 22.33
C SER A 606 -48.04 -13.72 23.35
N TYR A 607 -48.75 -13.82 24.49
CA TYR A 607 -48.56 -14.93 25.42
C TYR A 607 -48.93 -16.29 24.77
N GLN A 608 -49.85 -16.31 23.81
CA GLN A 608 -50.18 -17.52 23.05
C GLN A 608 -49.01 -18.02 22.19
N ASP A 609 -48.12 -17.14 21.75
CA ASP A 609 -46.88 -17.54 21.05
C ASP A 609 -45.89 -18.23 21.99
N LEU A 610 -45.81 -17.83 23.26
CA LEU A 610 -45.09 -18.59 24.30
C LEU A 610 -45.74 -19.95 24.57
N GLU A 611 -47.07 -20.02 24.64
CA GLU A 611 -47.78 -21.29 24.82
C GLU A 611 -47.54 -22.23 23.63
N ARG A 612 -47.58 -21.72 22.38
CA ARG A 612 -47.21 -22.49 21.17
C ARG A 612 -45.79 -23.03 21.28
N ALA A 613 -44.83 -22.19 21.69
CA ALA A 613 -43.44 -22.59 21.87
C ALA A 613 -43.24 -23.66 22.95
N ALA A 614 -43.91 -23.51 24.11
CA ALA A 614 -43.83 -24.47 25.21
C ALA A 614 -44.44 -25.84 24.85
N ASN A 615 -45.34 -25.88 23.86
CA ASN A 615 -45.93 -27.11 23.33
C ASN A 615 -45.11 -27.75 22.18
N LEU A 616 -43.99 -27.14 21.75
CA LEU A 616 -43.08 -27.79 20.81
C LEU A 616 -42.37 -28.98 21.49
N PRO A 617 -41.98 -30.04 20.75
CA PRO A 617 -41.33 -31.22 21.34
C PRO A 617 -40.03 -30.93 22.10
N THR A 618 -39.36 -29.82 21.78
CA THR A 618 -38.12 -29.34 22.40
C THR A 618 -38.31 -28.08 23.25
N GLY A 619 -39.57 -27.66 23.49
CA GLY A 619 -39.91 -26.49 24.30
C GLY A 619 -39.80 -26.74 25.80
N SER A 620 -39.30 -25.75 26.53
CA SER A 620 -39.37 -25.74 28.00
C SER A 620 -40.76 -25.34 28.50
N ALA A 621 -41.06 -25.65 29.76
CA ALA A 621 -42.15 -24.96 30.46
C ALA A 621 -41.91 -23.44 30.46
N ILE A 622 -43.01 -22.66 30.48
CA ILE A 622 -42.97 -21.19 30.61
C ILE A 622 -42.42 -20.83 32.00
N GLN A 623 -41.38 -19.98 32.04
CA GLN A 623 -40.75 -19.51 33.28
C GLN A 623 -41.00 -18.00 33.47
N GLU A 624 -41.33 -17.59 34.70
CA GLU A 624 -41.52 -16.19 35.06
C GLU A 624 -40.17 -15.56 35.43
N LEU A 625 -39.78 -14.48 34.75
CA LEU A 625 -38.47 -13.83 34.88
C LEU A 625 -38.45 -12.80 36.03
N LYS A 626 -38.79 -13.24 37.25
CA LYS A 626 -38.94 -12.38 38.45
C LYS A 626 -37.73 -11.48 38.72
N ASP A 627 -36.53 -12.00 38.44
CA ASP A 627 -35.28 -11.29 38.69
C ASP A 627 -34.74 -10.51 37.48
N ALA A 628 -35.26 -10.72 36.26
CA ALA A 628 -34.77 -9.99 35.11
C ALA A 628 -35.28 -8.53 35.12
N PRO A 629 -34.46 -7.52 34.76
CA PRO A 629 -34.94 -6.17 34.50
C PRO A 629 -36.07 -6.20 33.47
N GLY A 630 -37.19 -5.54 33.77
CA GLY A 630 -38.40 -5.56 32.93
C GLY A 630 -39.33 -6.75 33.17
N GLY A 631 -38.90 -7.80 33.90
CA GLY A 631 -39.73 -8.97 34.21
C GLY A 631 -40.03 -9.84 32.99
N GLY A 632 -41.30 -10.24 32.83
CA GLY A 632 -41.80 -11.02 31.70
C GLY A 632 -41.79 -12.54 31.92
N PHE A 633 -42.08 -13.27 30.85
CA PHE A 633 -42.12 -14.74 30.81
C PHE A 633 -41.24 -15.25 29.66
N MET A 634 -40.54 -16.37 29.85
CA MET A 634 -39.64 -16.95 28.86
C MET A 634 -39.92 -18.43 28.61
N VAL A 635 -39.71 -18.87 27.37
CA VAL A 635 -39.58 -20.27 26.96
C VAL A 635 -38.28 -20.44 26.19
N THR A 636 -37.56 -21.54 26.43
CA THR A 636 -36.44 -21.97 25.58
C THR A 636 -36.89 -23.14 24.74
N VAL A 637 -36.75 -23.04 23.42
CA VAL A 637 -36.92 -24.14 22.46
C VAL A 637 -35.54 -24.58 22.01
N LYS A 638 -35.29 -25.88 21.84
CA LYS A 638 -34.07 -26.34 21.14
C LYS A 638 -34.35 -26.55 19.65
N ASP A 639 -33.47 -26.05 18.80
CA ASP A 639 -33.48 -26.34 17.37
C ASP A 639 -32.94 -27.76 17.08
N PRO A 640 -32.96 -28.23 15.80
CA PRO A 640 -32.53 -29.59 15.44
C PRO A 640 -31.09 -29.95 15.83
N GLU A 641 -30.18 -28.97 15.92
CA GLU A 641 -28.80 -29.19 16.38
C GLU A 641 -28.63 -29.00 17.90
N GLY A 642 -29.71 -28.64 18.58
CA GLY A 642 -29.77 -28.52 20.03
C GLY A 642 -29.44 -27.13 20.58
N PHE A 643 -29.26 -26.12 19.72
CA PHE A 643 -29.03 -24.75 20.18
C PHE A 643 -30.30 -24.20 20.86
N PRO A 644 -30.15 -23.47 21.98
CA PRO A 644 -31.27 -22.79 22.62
C PRO A 644 -31.71 -21.56 21.81
N VAL A 645 -32.99 -21.51 21.47
CA VAL A 645 -33.72 -20.34 20.98
C VAL A 645 -34.66 -19.90 22.08
N ASN A 646 -34.45 -18.71 22.63
CA ASN A 646 -35.28 -18.18 23.70
C ASN A 646 -36.35 -17.25 23.13
N LEU A 647 -37.53 -17.27 23.76
CA LEU A 647 -38.68 -16.48 23.41
C LEU A 647 -39.19 -15.80 24.66
N VAL A 648 -39.47 -14.50 24.59
CA VAL A 648 -39.90 -13.70 25.75
C VAL A 648 -41.16 -12.88 25.45
N TYR A 649 -42.03 -12.73 26.44
CA TYR A 649 -43.22 -11.87 26.37
C TYR A 649 -43.40 -11.07 27.66
N GLY A 650 -43.98 -9.87 27.56
CA GLY A 650 -44.40 -9.06 28.70
C GLY A 650 -43.26 -8.36 29.45
N GLN A 651 -42.11 -8.14 28.80
CA GLN A 651 -41.05 -7.31 29.35
C GLN A 651 -41.44 -5.83 29.33
N SER A 652 -41.39 -5.17 30.49
CA SER A 652 -41.63 -3.73 30.61
C SER A 652 -40.44 -2.94 30.06
N PRO A 653 -40.60 -2.10 29.02
CA PRO A 653 -39.50 -1.33 28.44
C PRO A 653 -38.84 -0.41 29.47
N ALA A 654 -37.52 -0.21 29.32
CA ALA A 654 -36.80 0.75 30.12
C ALA A 654 -36.92 2.17 29.52
N ALA A 655 -36.81 3.18 30.38
CA ALA A 655 -36.65 4.56 29.91
C ALA A 655 -35.38 4.65 29.02
N PRO A 656 -35.46 5.30 27.86
CA PRO A 656 -34.30 5.49 26.98
C PRO A 656 -33.24 6.38 27.64
N GLY A 657 -32.00 6.20 27.22
CA GLY A 657 -30.92 7.14 27.51
C GLY A 657 -30.96 8.39 26.64
N GLU A 658 -29.92 9.22 26.76
CA GLU A 658 -29.69 10.32 25.84
C GLU A 658 -29.26 9.78 24.48
N TYR A 659 -30.07 10.05 23.45
CA TYR A 659 -29.73 9.72 22.06
C TYR A 659 -28.67 10.70 21.54
N PRO A 660 -27.56 10.23 20.94
CA PRO A 660 -26.60 11.13 20.34
C PRO A 660 -27.22 11.94 19.18
N SER A 661 -26.68 13.13 18.93
CA SER A 661 -27.18 13.98 17.84
C SER A 661 -26.75 13.43 16.48
N LYS A 662 -27.66 13.44 15.49
CA LYS A 662 -27.32 13.09 14.11
C LYS A 662 -26.34 14.11 13.52
N LEU A 663 -25.25 13.63 12.93
CA LEU A 663 -24.22 14.49 12.36
C LEU A 663 -24.69 15.16 11.07
N VAL A 664 -24.34 16.44 10.89
CA VAL A 664 -24.53 17.17 9.63
C VAL A 664 -23.24 17.12 8.84
N VAL A 665 -23.24 16.29 7.80
CA VAL A 665 -22.12 16.10 6.86
C VAL A 665 -22.14 17.22 5.81
N ASN A 666 -20.95 17.63 5.35
CA ASN A 666 -20.76 18.58 4.25
C ASN A 666 -20.25 17.81 3.02
N TYR A 667 -20.90 17.98 1.88
CA TYR A 667 -20.47 17.46 0.58
C TYR A 667 -19.76 18.56 -0.24
N GLU A 668 -19.34 18.27 -1.47
CA GLU A 668 -18.49 19.15 -2.29
C GLU A 668 -19.19 20.49 -2.59
N SER A 669 -20.48 20.41 -2.93
CA SER A 669 -21.32 21.54 -3.32
C SER A 669 -22.33 21.98 -2.25
N ASP A 670 -22.76 21.08 -1.36
CA ASP A 670 -23.67 21.39 -0.24
C ASP A 670 -22.92 21.36 1.09
N LYS A 671 -22.82 22.54 1.73
CA LYS A 671 -22.02 22.75 2.95
C LYS A 671 -22.84 23.47 4.02
N PRO A 672 -23.94 22.88 4.51
CA PRO A 672 -24.86 23.53 5.43
C PRO A 672 -24.20 23.86 6.79
N ARG A 673 -23.12 23.17 7.15
CA ARG A 673 -22.41 23.34 8.43
C ARG A 673 -21.50 24.57 8.44
N ILE A 674 -22.10 25.77 8.46
CA ILE A 674 -21.41 27.08 8.49
C ILE A 674 -21.01 27.44 9.92
N ARG A 675 -19.71 27.65 10.18
CA ARG A 675 -19.11 28.00 11.50
C ARG A 675 -19.40 27.02 12.66
N HIS A 676 -20.01 25.88 12.38
CA HIS A 676 -20.19 24.77 13.30
C HIS A 676 -19.14 23.70 12.98
N PHE A 677 -18.54 23.08 13.99
CA PHE A 677 -17.46 22.11 13.81
C PHE A 677 -17.82 20.81 14.49
N GLN A 678 -17.64 19.68 13.80
CA GLN A 678 -17.72 18.36 14.43
C GLN A 678 -16.61 18.24 15.47
N ARG A 679 -16.97 17.80 16.68
CA ARG A 679 -16.10 17.58 17.83
C ARG A 679 -16.61 16.33 18.52
N PHE A 680 -15.71 15.37 18.71
CA PHE A 680 -16.03 14.08 19.31
C PHE A 680 -15.35 13.98 20.68
N VAL A 681 -15.98 13.22 21.59
CA VAL A 681 -15.40 12.86 22.88
C VAL A 681 -15.01 11.38 22.79
N PRO A 682 -13.71 11.02 22.83
CA PRO A 682 -13.29 9.62 22.76
C PRO A 682 -13.82 8.80 23.94
N GLY A 683 -14.31 7.59 23.66
CA GLY A 683 -14.89 6.67 24.63
C GLY A 683 -15.44 5.41 23.96
N PRO A 684 -16.07 4.51 24.72
CA PRO A 684 -16.81 3.36 24.17
C PRO A 684 -17.86 3.80 23.15
N ALA A 685 -18.02 3.05 22.05
CA ALA A 685 -19.15 3.22 21.15
C ALA A 685 -20.42 2.71 21.85
N ALA A 686 -21.27 3.62 22.30
CA ALA A 686 -22.45 3.28 23.09
C ALA A 686 -23.43 2.41 22.27
N VAL A 687 -23.76 1.23 22.80
CA VAL A 687 -24.70 0.28 22.18
C VAL A 687 -26.13 0.81 22.27
N HIS A 688 -26.88 0.76 21.16
CA HIS A 688 -28.30 1.09 21.10
C HIS A 688 -29.17 -0.13 21.44
N LYS A 689 -29.16 -1.13 20.55
CA LYS A 689 -29.89 -2.41 20.64
C LYS A 689 -29.01 -3.58 20.19
N LEU A 690 -29.49 -4.81 20.42
CA LEU A 690 -29.00 -6.00 19.72
C LEU A 690 -29.68 -6.05 18.33
N GLY A 691 -28.91 -6.22 17.26
CA GLY A 691 -29.43 -6.33 15.88
C GLY A 691 -29.65 -7.78 15.47
N HIS A 692 -28.56 -8.54 15.42
CA HIS A 692 -28.59 -9.93 14.96
C HIS A 692 -27.62 -10.84 15.72
N PHE A 693 -27.72 -12.14 15.44
CA PHE A 693 -26.72 -13.15 15.78
C PHE A 693 -26.71 -14.23 14.70
N GLY A 694 -25.74 -15.13 14.73
CA GLY A 694 -25.81 -16.31 13.87
C GLY A 694 -24.98 -17.49 14.29
N LEU A 695 -25.17 -18.57 13.53
CA LEU A 695 -24.75 -19.92 13.87
C LEU A 695 -23.97 -20.56 12.72
N CYS A 696 -22.88 -21.23 13.07
CA CYS A 696 -22.23 -22.24 12.26
C CYS A 696 -22.96 -23.58 12.49
N VAL A 697 -23.46 -24.21 11.42
CA VAL A 697 -24.36 -25.37 11.48
C VAL A 697 -23.94 -26.48 10.50
N GLN A 698 -24.25 -27.73 10.81
CA GLN A 698 -23.91 -28.89 9.95
C GLN A 698 -25.07 -29.28 9.01
N ASN A 699 -26.30 -29.23 9.50
CA ASN A 699 -27.53 -29.66 8.85
C ASN A 699 -28.32 -28.46 8.29
N PHE A 700 -27.64 -27.60 7.54
CA PHE A 700 -28.15 -26.31 7.05
C PHE A 700 -29.60 -26.34 6.54
N GLN A 701 -29.97 -27.29 5.67
CA GLN A 701 -31.33 -27.35 5.12
C GLN A 701 -32.41 -27.71 6.16
N GLU A 702 -32.08 -28.53 7.16
CA GLU A 702 -32.99 -28.85 8.26
C GLU A 702 -33.18 -27.64 9.17
N MET A 703 -32.08 -26.91 9.45
CA MET A 703 -32.08 -25.67 10.22
C MET A 703 -32.91 -24.59 9.51
N VAL A 704 -32.69 -24.33 8.22
CA VAL A 704 -33.50 -23.39 7.41
C VAL A 704 -34.98 -23.77 7.49
N THR A 705 -35.31 -25.06 7.38
CA THR A 705 -36.70 -25.55 7.48
C THR A 705 -37.28 -25.27 8.86
N PHE A 706 -36.58 -25.61 9.94
CA PHE A 706 -37.03 -25.37 11.30
C PHE A 706 -37.28 -23.88 11.57
N TYR A 707 -36.29 -23.01 11.33
CA TYR A 707 -36.40 -21.59 11.66
C TYR A 707 -37.51 -20.88 10.85
N THR A 708 -37.69 -21.24 9.57
CA THR A 708 -38.66 -20.56 8.69
C THR A 708 -40.08 -21.15 8.73
N THR A 709 -40.27 -22.37 9.25
CA THR A 709 -41.61 -22.96 9.46
C THR A 709 -42.11 -22.79 10.89
N THR A 710 -41.21 -22.75 11.89
CA THR A 710 -41.55 -22.57 13.31
C THR A 710 -41.73 -21.10 13.67
N PHE A 711 -40.92 -20.21 13.12
CA PHE A 711 -40.96 -18.77 13.37
C PHE A 711 -41.26 -18.02 12.08
N ASN A 712 -41.74 -16.78 12.19
CA ASN A 712 -41.85 -15.84 11.06
C ASN A 712 -40.50 -15.27 10.60
N LEU A 713 -39.42 -16.06 10.66
CA LEU A 713 -38.16 -15.72 10.02
C LEU A 713 -38.23 -16.06 8.52
N VAL A 714 -37.70 -15.17 7.69
CA VAL A 714 -37.72 -15.29 6.23
C VAL A 714 -36.38 -14.84 5.66
N PRO A 715 -35.93 -15.44 4.53
CA PRO A 715 -34.68 -15.05 3.90
C PRO A 715 -34.78 -13.63 3.31
N SER A 716 -33.77 -12.83 3.59
CA SER A 716 -33.38 -11.70 2.73
C SER A 716 -32.49 -12.23 1.61
N ASP A 717 -31.45 -12.99 1.96
CA ASP A 717 -30.51 -13.59 1.01
C ASP A 717 -30.17 -15.03 1.35
N PHE A 718 -29.92 -15.82 0.31
CA PHE A 718 -29.14 -17.05 0.36
C PHE A 718 -27.80 -16.87 -0.34
N LEU A 719 -26.73 -17.39 0.26
CA LEU A 719 -25.47 -17.58 -0.45
C LEU A 719 -25.31 -19.05 -0.86
N TYR A 720 -24.87 -19.29 -2.09
CA TYR A 720 -24.68 -20.62 -2.66
C TYR A 720 -23.23 -20.88 -3.09
N VAL A 721 -22.81 -22.15 -3.00
CA VAL A 721 -21.65 -22.64 -3.76
C VAL A 721 -22.15 -23.35 -5.00
N GLU A 722 -21.47 -23.15 -6.13
CA GLU A 722 -21.77 -23.84 -7.38
C GLU A 722 -20.68 -24.87 -7.67
N LYS A 723 -21.10 -26.11 -7.95
CA LYS A 723 -20.20 -27.18 -8.36
C LYS A 723 -20.87 -28.08 -9.39
N ASP A 724 -20.17 -28.37 -10.48
CA ASP A 724 -20.67 -29.22 -11.57
C ASP A 724 -22.06 -28.77 -12.10
N GLY A 725 -22.28 -27.45 -12.18
CA GLY A 725 -23.55 -26.83 -12.60
C GLY A 725 -24.69 -26.91 -11.59
N ASN A 726 -24.45 -27.41 -10.38
CA ASN A 726 -25.43 -27.47 -9.30
C ASN A 726 -25.13 -26.40 -8.24
N LYS A 727 -26.06 -25.46 -8.05
CA LYS A 727 -26.02 -24.48 -6.96
C LYS A 727 -26.57 -25.11 -5.68
N LYS A 728 -25.81 -25.04 -4.58
CA LYS A 728 -26.23 -25.48 -3.24
C LYS A 728 -26.11 -24.31 -2.27
N ASN A 729 -27.21 -23.91 -1.65
CA ASN A 729 -27.21 -22.89 -0.60
C ASN A 729 -26.39 -23.38 0.61
N VAL A 730 -25.54 -22.50 1.13
CA VAL A 730 -24.65 -22.75 2.27
C VAL A 730 -24.75 -21.71 3.37
N ALA A 731 -25.27 -20.51 3.09
CA ALA A 731 -25.58 -19.51 4.11
C ALA A 731 -26.95 -18.84 3.86
N LEU A 732 -27.53 -18.31 4.93
CA LEU A 732 -28.83 -17.63 4.98
C LEU A 732 -28.72 -16.39 5.86
N PHE A 733 -29.17 -15.24 5.36
CA PHE A 733 -29.43 -14.02 6.13
C PHE A 733 -30.94 -13.80 6.20
N ALA A 734 -31.51 -13.70 7.41
CA ALA A 734 -32.96 -13.73 7.63
C ALA A 734 -33.48 -12.56 8.48
N HIS A 735 -34.55 -11.93 8.00
CA HIS A 735 -35.32 -10.91 8.73
C HIS A 735 -36.58 -11.50 9.36
N ILE A 736 -37.19 -10.74 10.27
CA ILE A 736 -38.46 -11.09 10.91
C ILE A 736 -39.62 -10.54 10.07
N ASP A 737 -40.46 -11.41 9.53
CA ASP A 737 -41.60 -11.04 8.70
C ASP A 737 -42.72 -10.35 9.51
N ARG A 738 -42.72 -9.02 9.45
CA ARG A 738 -43.75 -8.13 10.00
C ARG A 738 -44.70 -7.59 8.92
N GLY A 739 -44.75 -8.20 7.73
CA GLY A 739 -45.60 -7.75 6.63
C GLY A 739 -45.12 -6.43 6.04
N ALA A 740 -45.94 -5.39 6.12
CA ALA A 740 -45.63 -4.07 5.56
C ALA A 740 -44.64 -3.24 6.42
N ASP A 741 -44.48 -3.57 7.70
CA ASP A 741 -43.56 -2.88 8.61
C ASP A 741 -42.10 -3.11 8.18
N TYR A 742 -41.28 -2.06 8.23
CA TYR A 742 -39.86 -2.13 7.93
C TYR A 742 -39.07 -2.68 9.12
N VAL A 743 -38.23 -3.68 8.87
CA VAL A 743 -37.35 -4.35 9.85
C VAL A 743 -35.90 -4.35 9.37
N ASP A 744 -34.95 -4.63 10.26
CA ASP A 744 -33.54 -4.79 9.90
C ASP A 744 -33.37 -5.84 8.80
N HIS A 745 -32.45 -5.61 7.85
CA HIS A 745 -32.10 -6.54 6.77
C HIS A 745 -31.94 -7.99 7.23
N HIS A 746 -31.40 -8.19 8.44
CA HIS A 746 -31.47 -9.47 9.12
C HIS A 746 -31.43 -9.28 10.63
N SER A 747 -32.08 -10.19 11.36
CA SER A 747 -31.95 -10.36 12.82
C SER A 747 -31.35 -11.72 13.18
N PHE A 748 -31.11 -12.57 12.17
CA PHE A 748 -30.53 -13.90 12.33
C PHE A 748 -29.81 -14.32 11.05
N PHE A 749 -28.66 -14.98 11.16
CA PHE A 749 -28.02 -15.64 10.04
C PHE A 749 -27.51 -17.04 10.41
N MET A 750 -27.23 -17.87 9.41
CA MET A 750 -26.53 -19.15 9.61
C MET A 750 -25.66 -19.50 8.40
N SER A 751 -24.58 -20.24 8.63
CA SER A 751 -23.68 -20.76 7.59
C SER A 751 -23.34 -22.23 7.83
N THR A 752 -23.07 -22.96 6.74
CA THR A 752 -22.65 -24.37 6.80
C THR A 752 -21.19 -24.46 7.26
N ASN A 753 -20.91 -25.22 8.32
CA ASN A 753 -19.59 -25.39 8.91
C ASN A 753 -19.37 -26.87 9.31
N PRO A 754 -18.11 -27.39 9.38
CA PRO A 754 -17.82 -28.73 9.89
C PRO A 754 -18.22 -29.00 11.35
N THR A 755 -18.51 -27.95 12.12
CA THR A 755 -18.88 -27.99 13.53
C THR A 755 -20.09 -27.10 13.81
N SER A 756 -20.83 -27.42 14.87
CA SER A 756 -21.99 -26.63 15.32
C SER A 756 -21.59 -25.70 16.45
N HIS A 757 -21.56 -24.39 16.21
CA HIS A 757 -21.26 -23.37 17.23
C HIS A 757 -21.93 -22.01 16.93
N VAL A 758 -22.00 -21.12 17.92
CA VAL A 758 -22.44 -19.73 17.69
C VAL A 758 -21.32 -18.94 17.03
N HIS A 759 -21.59 -18.31 15.90
CA HIS A 759 -20.60 -17.55 15.15
C HIS A 759 -20.34 -16.20 15.82
N HIS A 760 -21.35 -15.32 15.91
CA HIS A 760 -21.23 -14.01 16.57
C HIS A 760 -22.58 -13.45 17.02
N CYS A 761 -22.54 -12.34 17.76
CA CYS A 761 -23.69 -11.49 18.09
C CYS A 761 -23.37 -10.00 17.87
N SER A 762 -24.34 -9.22 17.41
CA SER A 762 -24.10 -7.92 16.78
C SER A 762 -24.98 -6.80 17.33
N PHE A 763 -24.35 -5.67 17.67
CA PHE A 763 -24.95 -4.57 18.43
C PHE A 763 -24.88 -3.25 17.67
N GLU A 764 -26.02 -2.56 17.57
CA GLU A 764 -26.09 -1.31 16.78
C GLU A 764 -25.45 -0.15 17.55
N VAL A 765 -24.64 0.66 16.86
CA VAL A 765 -24.07 1.92 17.35
C VAL A 765 -24.50 3.09 16.45
N HIS A 766 -24.38 4.31 16.97
CA HIS A 766 -25.09 5.48 16.43
C HIS A 766 -24.71 5.91 15.00
N ASP A 767 -23.42 5.93 14.65
CA ASP A 767 -22.94 6.29 13.32
C ASP A 767 -21.49 5.82 13.07
N PHE A 768 -21.02 5.99 11.83
CA PHE A 768 -19.68 5.60 11.39
C PHE A 768 -18.54 6.26 12.18
N ASP A 769 -18.64 7.54 12.51
CA ASP A 769 -17.63 8.24 13.32
C ASP A 769 -17.58 7.63 14.74
N THR A 770 -18.74 7.33 15.33
CA THR A 770 -18.86 6.67 16.64
C THR A 770 -18.27 5.26 16.63
N GLN A 771 -18.54 4.45 15.60
CA GLN A 771 -17.99 3.10 15.46
C GLN A 771 -16.47 3.12 15.35
N ASN A 772 -15.89 3.97 14.50
CA ASN A 772 -14.42 4.11 14.38
C ASN A 772 -13.76 4.58 15.68
N LEU A 773 -14.42 5.45 16.46
CA LEU A 773 -13.93 5.87 17.77
C LEU A 773 -14.01 4.74 18.80
N GLY A 774 -15.04 3.89 18.73
CA GLY A 774 -15.16 2.64 19.49
C GLY A 774 -14.04 1.66 19.17
N HIS A 775 -13.78 1.42 17.88
CA HIS A 775 -12.68 0.59 17.41
C HIS A 775 -11.33 1.07 17.98
N GLN A 776 -11.04 2.37 17.86
CA GLN A 776 -9.82 2.97 18.43
C GLN A 776 -9.77 2.89 19.96
N TRP A 777 -10.91 2.97 20.65
CA TRP A 777 -11.00 2.81 22.10
C TRP A 777 -10.66 1.39 22.53
N LEU A 778 -11.25 0.38 21.88
CA LEU A 778 -11.01 -1.03 22.16
C LEU A 778 -9.57 -1.45 21.81
N ALA A 779 -9.07 -1.07 20.63
CA ALA A 779 -7.69 -1.30 20.21
C ALA A 779 -6.68 -0.69 21.20
N LYS A 780 -6.91 0.55 21.66
CA LYS A 780 -6.05 1.22 22.64
C LYS A 780 -6.05 0.54 24.01
N LYS A 781 -7.11 -0.20 24.35
CA LYS A 781 -7.17 -1.03 25.57
C LYS A 781 -6.55 -2.41 25.42
N GLY A 782 -6.11 -2.79 24.21
CA GLY A 782 -5.48 -4.08 23.96
C GLY A 782 -6.48 -5.24 23.87
N TYR A 783 -7.73 -4.96 23.53
CA TYR A 783 -8.66 -6.02 23.11
C TYR A 783 -8.27 -6.55 21.73
N GLU A 784 -8.69 -7.78 21.42
CA GLU A 784 -8.32 -8.46 20.18
C GLU A 784 -9.41 -8.25 19.11
N SER A 785 -9.04 -7.55 18.05
CA SER A 785 -9.89 -7.33 16.87
C SER A 785 -9.94 -8.60 16.04
N VAL A 786 -11.14 -8.97 15.59
CA VAL A 786 -11.38 -10.12 14.73
C VAL A 786 -11.30 -9.72 13.26
N TRP A 787 -12.13 -8.75 12.85
CA TRP A 787 -12.21 -8.27 11.48
C TRP A 787 -12.91 -6.90 11.43
N GLY A 788 -12.44 -6.00 10.58
CA GLY A 788 -12.96 -4.63 10.46
C GLY A 788 -11.94 -3.55 10.82
N VAL A 789 -12.32 -2.27 10.80
CA VAL A 789 -13.64 -1.75 10.40
C VAL A 789 -13.85 -1.92 8.88
N GLY A 790 -15.04 -2.35 8.47
CA GLY A 790 -15.41 -2.49 7.06
C GLY A 790 -16.89 -2.18 6.79
N ARG A 791 -17.35 -2.49 5.58
CA ARG A 791 -18.77 -2.45 5.18
C ARG A 791 -19.16 -3.72 4.43
N HIS A 792 -20.24 -4.35 4.87
CA HIS A 792 -20.84 -5.52 4.23
C HIS A 792 -21.52 -5.19 2.90
N ILE A 793 -21.54 -6.16 1.99
CA ILE A 793 -22.37 -6.10 0.78
C ILE A 793 -23.84 -6.36 1.15
N LEU A 794 -24.09 -7.38 1.98
CA LEU A 794 -25.42 -7.77 2.42
C LEU A 794 -25.92 -6.83 3.52
N GLY A 795 -27.10 -6.24 3.33
CA GLY A 795 -27.70 -5.27 4.24
C GLY A 795 -26.90 -3.97 4.47
N SER A 796 -25.87 -3.71 3.65
CA SER A 796 -25.02 -2.51 3.66
C SER A 796 -24.32 -2.13 4.99
N GLN A 797 -24.41 -2.96 6.03
CA GLN A 797 -23.95 -2.62 7.39
C GLN A 797 -22.45 -2.32 7.45
N LEU A 798 -22.07 -1.29 8.21
CA LEU A 798 -20.71 -1.13 8.72
C LEU A 798 -20.46 -2.19 9.79
N PHE A 799 -19.28 -2.83 9.79
CA PHE A 799 -18.94 -3.90 10.75
C PHE A 799 -17.61 -3.64 11.47
N ASP A 800 -17.54 -4.09 12.72
CA ASP A 800 -16.32 -4.09 13.56
C ASP A 800 -16.40 -5.23 14.59
N TYR A 801 -15.70 -6.34 14.32
CA TYR A 801 -15.76 -7.58 15.10
C TYR A 801 -14.61 -7.67 16.12
N TRP A 802 -14.92 -8.15 17.32
CA TRP A 802 -14.01 -8.31 18.46
C TRP A 802 -14.17 -9.67 19.14
N TRP A 803 -13.12 -10.16 19.79
CA TRP A 803 -13.23 -11.28 20.72
C TRP A 803 -13.59 -10.79 22.13
N ASP A 804 -14.57 -11.44 22.77
CA ASP A 804 -14.82 -11.27 24.20
C ASP A 804 -13.80 -12.02 25.06
N THR A 805 -13.87 -11.84 26.40
CA THR A 805 -12.94 -12.45 27.37
C THR A 805 -12.93 -13.99 27.41
N THR A 806 -13.77 -14.65 26.63
CA THR A 806 -13.82 -16.11 26.47
C THR A 806 -13.70 -16.57 25.01
N GLY A 807 -13.51 -15.65 24.07
CA GLY A 807 -13.52 -15.93 22.64
C GLY A 807 -14.91 -16.31 22.12
N ASN A 808 -15.97 -15.59 22.54
CA ASN A 808 -17.13 -15.42 21.67
C ASN A 808 -16.88 -14.19 20.79
N MET A 809 -17.29 -14.23 19.53
CA MET A 809 -17.20 -13.09 18.63
C MET A 809 -18.38 -12.14 18.88
N ILE A 810 -18.09 -10.85 18.96
CA ILE A 810 -19.09 -9.78 19.15
C ILE A 810 -18.80 -8.65 18.16
N GLU A 811 -19.86 -8.05 17.60
CA GLU A 811 -19.77 -7.06 16.54
C GLU A 811 -20.42 -5.72 16.96
N HIS A 812 -19.78 -4.61 16.63
CA HIS A 812 -20.45 -3.31 16.50
C HIS A 812 -20.87 -3.12 15.04
N TYR A 813 -22.14 -2.79 14.81
CA TYR A 813 -22.61 -2.40 13.48
C TYR A 813 -23.32 -1.05 13.45
N ALA A 814 -23.37 -0.43 12.28
CA ALA A 814 -24.17 0.77 12.02
C ALA A 814 -24.64 0.79 10.55
N ASP A 815 -25.58 1.68 10.22
CA ASP A 815 -25.95 2.00 8.84
C ASP A 815 -26.44 0.79 8.01
N GLY A 816 -27.32 -0.02 8.63
CA GLY A 816 -27.94 -1.19 7.99
C GLY A 816 -29.23 -0.88 7.24
N ASP A 817 -29.48 -1.61 6.16
CA ASP A 817 -30.69 -1.51 5.35
C ASP A 817 -31.95 -2.03 6.08
N LEU A 818 -33.11 -1.49 5.68
CA LEU A 818 -34.43 -1.92 6.17
C LEU A 818 -35.24 -2.57 5.05
N VAL A 819 -35.85 -3.72 5.35
CA VAL A 819 -36.58 -4.59 4.42
C VAL A 819 -38.01 -4.87 4.91
N ASN A 820 -38.89 -5.36 4.04
CA ASN A 820 -40.24 -5.82 4.39
C ASN A 820 -40.78 -6.85 3.39
N GLU A 821 -42.07 -7.20 3.45
CA GLU A 821 -42.72 -8.21 2.59
C GLU A 821 -42.56 -8.01 1.06
N LYS A 822 -42.19 -6.79 0.62
CA LYS A 822 -42.00 -6.44 -0.78
C LYS A 822 -40.57 -6.64 -1.26
N THR A 823 -39.62 -6.74 -0.35
CA THR A 823 -38.23 -7.06 -0.66
C THR A 823 -38.17 -8.51 -1.15
N PRO A 824 -37.57 -8.77 -2.33
CA PRO A 824 -37.44 -10.12 -2.87
C PRO A 824 -36.34 -10.89 -2.13
N VAL A 825 -36.39 -12.22 -2.20
CA VAL A 825 -35.32 -13.10 -1.74
C VAL A 825 -34.18 -13.07 -2.75
N GLY A 826 -32.97 -12.71 -2.32
CA GLY A 826 -31.76 -12.70 -3.12
C GLY A 826 -31.00 -14.04 -3.11
N TYR A 827 -30.25 -14.28 -4.18
CA TYR A 827 -29.35 -15.42 -4.33
C TYR A 827 -27.98 -14.95 -4.84
N GLY A 828 -26.94 -15.09 -4.02
CA GLY A 828 -25.57 -14.70 -4.36
C GLY A 828 -24.56 -15.84 -4.26
N PRO A 829 -23.41 -15.78 -4.94
CA PRO A 829 -22.31 -16.73 -4.73
C PRO A 829 -21.70 -16.52 -3.34
N ALA A 830 -21.31 -17.60 -2.67
CA ALA A 830 -20.55 -17.55 -1.42
C ALA A 830 -19.04 -17.42 -1.69
N GLY A 831 -18.39 -16.44 -1.07
CA GLY A 831 -16.93 -16.26 -1.07
C GLY A 831 -16.49 -14.96 -0.39
N ASP A 832 -15.19 -14.81 -0.10
CA ASP A 832 -14.67 -13.65 0.66
C ASP A 832 -15.02 -12.30 -0.02
N GLU A 833 -14.96 -12.25 -1.35
CA GLU A 833 -15.32 -11.08 -2.18
C GLU A 833 -16.82 -10.73 -2.13
N SER A 834 -17.69 -11.64 -1.66
CA SER A 834 -19.14 -11.43 -1.50
C SER A 834 -19.54 -10.86 -0.14
N LEU A 835 -18.60 -10.79 0.81
CA LEU A 835 -18.91 -10.38 2.19
C LEU A 835 -18.73 -8.88 2.44
N ALA A 836 -17.79 -8.19 1.78
CA ALA A 836 -17.47 -6.80 2.06
C ALA A 836 -17.24 -5.93 0.81
N VAL A 837 -17.83 -4.73 0.81
CA VAL A 837 -17.60 -3.68 -0.21
C VAL A 837 -16.19 -3.10 -0.04
N TRP A 838 -15.77 -2.92 1.21
CA TRP A 838 -14.43 -2.49 1.61
C TRP A 838 -14.16 -2.86 3.07
N GLY A 839 -12.89 -3.01 3.42
CA GLY A 839 -12.42 -3.39 4.75
C GLY A 839 -11.04 -4.05 4.65
N PRO A 840 -10.49 -4.59 5.76
CA PRO A 840 -9.40 -5.56 5.70
C PRO A 840 -9.84 -6.83 4.96
N GLU A 841 -8.87 -7.58 4.41
CA GLU A 841 -9.15 -8.92 3.88
C GLU A 841 -9.80 -9.81 4.96
N VAL A 842 -10.74 -10.66 4.56
CA VAL A 842 -11.45 -11.57 5.47
C VAL A 842 -10.41 -12.54 6.08
N PRO A 843 -10.30 -12.66 7.42
CA PRO A 843 -9.46 -13.67 8.02
C PRO A 843 -9.96 -15.06 7.60
N LYS A 844 -9.07 -15.95 7.16
CA LYS A 844 -9.45 -17.29 6.66
C LYS A 844 -10.26 -18.11 7.67
N TRP A 845 -10.02 -17.90 8.95
CA TRP A 845 -10.69 -18.56 10.07
C TRP A 845 -12.00 -17.87 10.51
N PHE A 846 -12.42 -16.78 9.86
CA PHE A 846 -13.59 -16.00 10.29
C PHE A 846 -14.90 -16.82 10.27
N LEU A 847 -15.01 -17.78 9.35
CA LEU A 847 -16.17 -18.68 9.18
C LEU A 847 -15.91 -20.12 9.70
N ASP A 848 -14.77 -20.39 10.33
CA ASP A 848 -14.29 -21.74 10.73
C ASP A 848 -14.74 -22.18 12.14
#